data_AF-A0A1Y2FAY7-F1
#
_entry.id   AF-A0A1Y2FAY7-F1
#
_cell.length_a   1.000
_cell.length_b   1.000
_cell.length_c   1.000
_cell.angle_alpha   90.00
_cell.angle_beta   90.00
_cell.angle_gamma   90.00
#
_symmetry.space_group_name_H-M   'P 1'
#
loop_
_entity.id
_entity.type
_entity.pdbx_description
1 polymer ?
#
loop_
_entity_poly.entity_id
_entity_poly.type
_entity_poly.pdbx_seq_one_letter_code
_entity_poly.pdbx_strand_id
1 'polypeptide(L)'
;MEQEENIEKIEEKDKQMEISGGEDNGVVANNEQNVTNEETSEETEKKDQNAMDTNKGVENIENASTESNEEKIKIVDEFQYLLERSQQLFAGLRDLPPTGSQKQWQPYFKRTFEVYTKLWKYQQQHRAVLENKEYYGLKRVEIGEIASKIAQLYYHYYLRTSETNYLQESCIFYQAIHERNYFKETSENKSSALMIKKLRYYARFIVVCLLLNHYETIKQLMEELNLLVDEYTKVFKPSDAAEWNVVITEISNFLEADKKLLPTDLDGHMLSVSSRLSIDKTPKLNKDGTPKLKLQEAILVGNHQNQMKFSELTLDMFRMLQLLEREPTSADKPNSDNSEEKKDSMQENQSNDKSNEKNSMRRINPHKYLLHRPSFGQLMLYITTAFKEISDNSALLLYLSADGVKHIVKGEGQETELQQGYSGGIATSTNPRKTEKTETSEQTALIHCLHPIDLVPFTRKPMFVVIDSNNSTAFKNIPKIFNAPLVSLMSPIEYPGNINDSAHSGGLFTLFLHSPIKAISFISDITEMANEKWNECKTKIKEIENYISDLYNAQATSTGNLDKSYKRFIQDDFLRQILVRYVLLCNVLQFNEQFKDPSHYPSCNPPLPQTLVYDPQIKEKIKELVTLMEVTDKYNFDDTQASANGSTSAPQTAS
;
A
#
# COMPACT_ATOMS: atom_id res chain seq x y z
N MET A 1 -2.75 9.95 -0.75
CA MET A 1 -2.75 11.42 -0.73
C MET A 1 -1.43 11.96 -1.25
N GLU A 2 -0.26 11.72 -0.65
CA GLU A 2 1.04 12.18 -1.24
C GLU A 2 1.33 11.53 -2.61
N GLN A 3 1.00 10.25 -2.80
CA GLN A 3 1.01 9.55 -4.10
C GLN A 3 0.08 10.17 -5.15
N GLU A 4 -1.02 10.79 -4.73
CA GLU A 4 -1.89 11.55 -5.63
C GLU A 4 -1.35 12.94 -5.88
N GLU A 5 -0.75 13.55 -4.88
CA GLU A 5 -0.11 14.86 -4.96
C GLU A 5 0.99 14.88 -6.03
N ASN A 6 1.66 13.76 -6.35
CA ASN A 6 2.61 13.70 -7.48
C ASN A 6 1.93 13.50 -8.85
N ILE A 7 0.84 12.74 -8.93
CA ILE A 7 0.00 12.63 -10.14
C ILE A 7 -0.78 13.94 -10.39
N GLU A 8 -0.98 14.73 -9.33
CA GLU A 8 -1.73 16.00 -9.28
C GLU A 8 -0.83 17.24 -9.23
N LYS A 9 0.46 17.16 -8.89
CA LYS A 9 1.45 18.25 -9.08
C LYS A 9 1.59 18.63 -10.55
N ILE A 10 1.17 17.74 -11.45
CA ILE A 10 0.96 18.00 -12.87
C ILE A 10 -0.23 18.98 -13.09
N GLU A 11 -1.27 18.99 -12.23
CA GLU A 11 -2.43 19.91 -12.30
C GLU A 11 -2.10 21.37 -11.93
N GLU A 12 -1.15 21.62 -11.02
CA GLU A 12 -0.93 22.99 -10.49
C GLU A 12 -0.09 23.87 -11.42
N LYS A 13 0.72 23.30 -12.32
CA LYS A 13 1.49 24.07 -13.30
C LYS A 13 0.64 24.63 -14.44
N ASP A 14 -0.45 23.96 -14.82
CA ASP A 14 -1.30 24.39 -15.95
C ASP A 14 -2.32 25.46 -15.57
N LYS A 15 -2.84 25.46 -14.33
CA LYS A 15 -3.74 26.54 -13.84
C LYS A 15 -3.05 27.91 -13.76
N GLN A 16 -1.72 27.96 -13.60
CA GLN A 16 -0.98 29.23 -13.58
C GLN A 16 -0.71 29.79 -14.99
N MET A 17 -0.79 28.99 -16.06
CA MET A 17 -0.62 29.47 -17.43
C MET A 17 -1.93 29.97 -18.07
N GLU A 18 -3.08 29.39 -17.73
CA GLU A 18 -4.39 29.85 -18.26
C GLU A 18 -4.78 31.26 -17.80
N ILE A 19 -4.27 31.74 -16.66
CA ILE A 19 -4.54 33.10 -16.15
C ILE A 19 -3.66 34.16 -16.84
N SER A 20 -2.59 33.76 -17.52
CA SER A 20 -1.58 34.68 -18.09
C SER A 20 -1.73 34.98 -19.59
N GLY A 21 -2.70 34.35 -20.28
CA GLY A 21 -2.82 34.41 -21.74
C GLY A 21 -3.94 35.31 -22.30
N GLY A 22 -4.54 36.19 -21.48
CA GLY A 22 -5.82 36.83 -21.80
C GLY A 22 -5.83 38.36 -21.88
N GLU A 23 -4.82 38.99 -22.48
CA GLU A 23 -4.92 40.41 -22.87
C GLU A 23 -4.24 40.63 -24.23
N ASP A 24 -5.00 40.58 -25.34
CA ASP A 24 -4.93 41.63 -26.37
C ASP A 24 -6.05 41.56 -27.44
N ASN A 25 -6.68 42.72 -27.64
CA ASN A 25 -7.34 43.26 -28.85
C ASN A 25 -8.54 42.58 -29.55
N GLY A 26 -9.60 43.38 -29.76
CA GLY A 26 -10.39 43.30 -31.01
C GLY A 26 -11.87 43.69 -30.96
N VAL A 27 -12.18 44.97 -30.82
CA VAL A 27 -13.50 45.59 -31.04
C VAL A 27 -13.99 45.38 -32.48
N VAL A 28 -15.23 44.90 -32.70
CA VAL A 28 -16.19 45.40 -33.72
C VAL A 28 -17.63 45.03 -33.31
N ALA A 29 -18.46 46.05 -33.12
CA ALA A 29 -19.91 45.95 -32.99
C ALA A 29 -20.56 45.98 -34.38
N ASN A 30 -21.73 45.34 -34.55
CA ASN A 30 -22.82 45.88 -35.37
C ASN A 30 -24.16 45.21 -35.03
N ASN A 31 -25.10 46.05 -34.62
CA ASN A 31 -26.54 45.83 -34.65
C ASN A 31 -27.04 45.88 -36.10
N GLU A 32 -28.13 45.17 -36.40
CA GLU A 32 -29.25 45.76 -37.16
C GLU A 32 -30.52 44.91 -37.02
N GLN A 33 -31.58 45.57 -36.58
CA GLN A 33 -32.97 45.14 -36.66
C GLN A 33 -33.46 45.29 -38.11
N ASN A 34 -34.41 44.46 -38.54
CA ASN A 34 -35.48 45.00 -39.39
C ASN A 34 -36.80 44.24 -39.26
N VAL A 35 -37.84 45.05 -39.20
CA VAL A 35 -39.27 44.81 -39.09
C VAL A 35 -39.86 44.83 -40.50
N THR A 36 -40.92 44.07 -40.77
CA THR A 36 -42.02 44.50 -41.67
C THR A 36 -43.31 43.76 -41.36
N ASN A 37 -44.37 44.56 -41.19
CA ASN A 37 -45.78 44.23 -41.00
C ASN A 37 -46.54 44.15 -42.36
N GLU A 38 -47.85 43.89 -42.24
CA GLU A 38 -48.98 44.26 -43.16
C GLU A 38 -49.36 43.21 -44.22
N GLU A 39 -50.63 42.90 -44.53
CA GLU A 39 -51.95 43.42 -44.10
C GLU A 39 -53.12 42.54 -44.65
N THR A 40 -54.27 42.61 -43.98
CA THR A 40 -55.68 42.53 -44.48
C THR A 40 -56.24 41.28 -45.20
N SER A 41 -57.38 40.75 -44.71
CA SER A 41 -58.73 41.14 -45.18
C SER A 41 -59.86 40.30 -44.51
N GLU A 42 -60.95 40.98 -44.16
CA GLU A 42 -62.19 40.46 -43.56
C GLU A 42 -63.14 39.90 -44.63
N GLU A 43 -63.87 38.83 -44.31
CA GLU A 43 -65.22 38.59 -44.87
C GLU A 43 -66.08 37.77 -43.90
N THR A 44 -67.26 38.30 -43.58
CA THR A 44 -68.33 37.74 -42.75
C THR A 44 -69.24 36.79 -43.53
N GLU A 45 -69.66 35.66 -42.94
CA GLU A 45 -71.08 35.37 -42.63
C GLU A 45 -71.33 33.98 -41.98
N LYS A 46 -72.06 34.04 -40.83
CA LYS A 46 -73.14 33.17 -40.30
C LYS A 46 -73.00 31.63 -40.17
N LYS A 47 -73.11 31.25 -38.88
CA LYS A 47 -73.92 30.17 -38.28
C LYS A 47 -73.82 28.76 -38.87
N ASP A 48 -73.24 27.86 -38.08
CA ASP A 48 -74.00 26.71 -37.58
C ASP A 48 -73.48 26.22 -36.23
N GLN A 49 -74.42 25.97 -35.32
CA GLN A 49 -74.22 25.34 -34.03
C GLN A 49 -74.17 23.83 -34.23
N ASN A 50 -73.04 23.19 -33.94
CA ASN A 50 -72.92 21.84 -33.34
C ASN A 50 -71.50 21.28 -33.55
N ALA A 51 -70.63 21.46 -32.56
CA ALA A 51 -69.51 20.55 -32.27
C ALA A 51 -68.96 20.91 -30.88
N MET A 52 -69.70 20.52 -29.84
CA MET A 52 -69.15 20.37 -28.50
C MET A 52 -68.38 19.04 -28.47
N ASP A 53 -67.25 19.01 -27.75
CA ASP A 53 -66.35 17.86 -27.52
C ASP A 53 -65.28 17.52 -28.57
N THR A 54 -64.25 18.38 -28.68
CA THR A 54 -62.86 17.93 -28.97
C THR A 54 -61.75 18.66 -28.18
N ASN A 55 -62.03 19.74 -27.43
CA ASN A 55 -60.98 20.50 -26.72
C ASN A 55 -60.54 19.93 -25.36
N LYS A 56 -61.26 18.98 -24.75
CA LYS A 56 -60.83 18.36 -23.48
C LYS A 56 -59.78 17.26 -23.64
N GLY A 57 -59.55 16.78 -24.86
CA GLY A 57 -58.49 15.82 -25.17
C GLY A 57 -57.12 16.49 -25.34
N VAL A 58 -57.08 17.68 -25.94
CA VAL A 58 -55.82 18.39 -26.23
C VAL A 58 -55.25 19.08 -24.99
N GLU A 59 -56.08 19.74 -24.17
CA GLU A 59 -55.62 20.35 -22.90
C GLU A 59 -55.11 19.30 -21.88
N ASN A 60 -55.69 18.10 -21.84
CA ASN A 60 -55.21 17.02 -20.97
C ASN A 60 -53.91 16.38 -21.48
N ILE A 61 -53.69 16.35 -22.80
CA ILE A 61 -52.44 15.86 -23.39
C ILE A 61 -51.33 16.90 -23.23
N GLU A 62 -51.62 18.19 -23.42
CA GLU A 62 -50.68 19.28 -23.18
C GLU A 62 -50.30 19.38 -21.69
N ASN A 63 -51.26 19.31 -20.76
CA ASN A 63 -50.96 19.29 -19.33
C ASN A 63 -50.18 18.04 -18.90
N ALA A 64 -50.52 16.84 -19.39
CA ALA A 64 -49.75 15.63 -19.10
C ALA A 64 -48.34 15.64 -19.72
N SER A 65 -48.17 16.24 -20.90
CA SER A 65 -46.85 16.41 -21.54
C SER A 65 -45.98 17.46 -20.81
N THR A 66 -46.62 18.49 -20.25
CA THR A 66 -45.96 19.54 -19.47
C THR A 66 -45.54 19.01 -18.10
N GLU A 67 -46.41 18.28 -17.40
CA GLU A 67 -46.08 17.59 -16.14
C GLU A 67 -44.96 16.55 -16.33
N SER A 68 -45.00 15.78 -17.43
CA SER A 68 -43.92 14.83 -17.77
C SER A 68 -42.59 15.52 -18.07
N ASN A 69 -42.61 16.72 -18.65
CA ASN A 69 -41.40 17.51 -18.88
C ASN A 69 -40.84 18.12 -17.59
N GLU A 70 -41.71 18.62 -16.69
CA GLU A 70 -41.29 19.11 -15.39
C GLU A 70 -40.66 18.00 -14.53
N GLU A 71 -41.18 16.78 -14.59
CA GLU A 71 -40.59 15.63 -13.89
C GLU A 71 -39.17 15.31 -14.41
N LYS A 72 -38.97 15.35 -15.74
CA LYS A 72 -37.65 15.13 -16.34
C LYS A 72 -36.65 16.24 -15.98
N ILE A 73 -37.09 17.50 -15.90
CA ILE A 73 -36.24 18.61 -15.45
C ILE A 73 -35.83 18.40 -13.99
N LYS A 74 -36.76 18.03 -13.11
CA LYS A 74 -36.45 17.70 -11.70
C LYS A 74 -35.43 16.56 -11.59
N ILE A 75 -35.50 15.56 -12.47
CA ILE A 75 -34.51 14.48 -12.55
C ILE A 75 -33.12 15.04 -12.88
N VAL A 76 -33.01 15.95 -13.84
CA VAL A 76 -31.74 16.57 -14.21
C VAL A 76 -31.19 17.42 -13.07
N ASP A 77 -32.02 18.24 -12.44
CA ASP A 77 -31.62 19.12 -11.33
C ASP A 77 -31.08 18.30 -10.14
N GLU A 78 -31.78 17.23 -9.75
CA GLU A 78 -31.32 16.34 -8.68
C GLU A 78 -30.01 15.62 -9.06
N PHE A 79 -29.87 15.19 -10.32
CA PHE A 79 -28.62 14.59 -10.79
C PHE A 79 -27.45 15.57 -10.72
N GLN A 80 -27.63 16.82 -11.19
CA GLN A 80 -26.61 17.87 -11.12
C GLN A 80 -26.25 18.20 -9.68
N TYR A 81 -27.25 18.34 -8.79
CA TYR A 81 -27.02 18.56 -7.37
C TYR A 81 -26.20 17.42 -6.74
N LEU A 82 -26.55 16.16 -7.00
CA LEU A 82 -25.80 15.00 -6.51
C LEU A 82 -24.37 14.98 -7.05
N LEU A 83 -24.18 15.34 -8.33
CA LEU A 83 -22.87 15.40 -8.98
C LEU A 83 -21.98 16.47 -8.32
N GLU A 84 -22.43 17.72 -8.24
CA GLU A 84 -21.69 18.82 -7.61
C GLU A 84 -21.40 18.52 -6.13
N ARG A 85 -22.39 17.99 -5.41
CA ARG A 85 -22.23 17.63 -4.00
C ARG A 85 -21.19 16.53 -3.81
N SER A 86 -21.19 15.52 -4.69
CA SER A 86 -20.21 14.43 -4.66
C SER A 86 -18.78 14.93 -4.93
N GLN A 87 -18.62 15.87 -5.86
CA GLN A 87 -17.33 16.47 -6.20
C GLN A 87 -16.80 17.34 -5.06
N GLN A 88 -17.66 18.16 -4.45
CA GLN A 88 -17.30 18.97 -3.29
C GLN A 88 -16.82 18.11 -2.12
N LEU A 89 -17.55 17.02 -1.81
CA LEU A 89 -17.14 16.08 -0.76
C LEU A 89 -15.85 15.35 -1.12
N PHE A 90 -15.70 14.92 -2.38
CA PHE A 90 -14.47 14.26 -2.81
C PHE A 90 -13.24 15.18 -2.67
N ALA A 91 -13.37 16.44 -3.09
CA ALA A 91 -12.29 17.43 -2.98
C ALA A 91 -11.85 17.64 -1.54
N GLY A 92 -12.81 17.74 -0.60
CA GLY A 92 -12.50 17.93 0.81
C GLY A 92 -11.88 16.72 1.51
N LEU A 93 -11.78 15.55 0.85
CA LEU A 93 -10.97 14.43 1.36
C LEU A 93 -9.47 14.77 1.42
N ARG A 94 -8.99 15.65 0.52
CA ARG A 94 -7.59 16.12 0.50
C ARG A 94 -7.24 16.92 1.75
N ASP A 95 -8.20 17.68 2.27
CA ASP A 95 -8.00 18.54 3.44
C ASP A 95 -7.96 17.74 4.77
N LEU A 96 -8.25 16.44 4.73
CA LEU A 96 -8.23 15.60 5.91
C LEU A 96 -6.77 15.32 6.32
N PRO A 97 -6.38 15.62 7.57
CA PRO A 97 -5.00 15.44 8.01
C PRO A 97 -4.56 13.98 7.87
N PRO A 98 -3.36 13.71 7.32
CA PRO A 98 -2.82 12.35 7.21
C PRO A 98 -2.73 11.61 8.55
N THR A 99 -2.53 12.37 9.64
CA THR A 99 -2.40 11.90 11.03
C THR A 99 -3.68 12.12 11.86
N GLY A 100 -4.82 12.33 11.20
CA GLY A 100 -6.10 12.53 11.88
C GLY A 100 -6.63 11.27 12.56
N SER A 101 -7.22 11.43 13.76
CA SER A 101 -7.90 10.33 14.44
C SER A 101 -9.04 9.79 13.58
N GLN A 102 -9.29 8.48 13.63
CA GLN A 102 -10.39 7.80 12.95
C GLN A 102 -11.74 8.51 13.13
N LYS A 103 -11.98 9.09 14.31
CA LYS A 103 -13.21 9.83 14.62
C LYS A 103 -13.43 11.07 13.76
N GLN A 104 -12.38 11.65 13.17
CA GLN A 104 -12.46 12.86 12.36
C GLN A 104 -12.69 12.54 10.88
N TRP A 105 -11.88 11.65 10.29
CA TRP A 105 -11.95 11.38 8.86
C TRP A 105 -13.06 10.38 8.50
N GLN A 106 -13.35 9.38 9.34
CA GLN A 106 -14.27 8.29 8.99
C GLN A 106 -15.71 8.76 8.71
N PRO A 107 -16.32 9.67 9.51
CA PRO A 107 -17.65 10.19 9.20
C PRO A 107 -17.71 10.92 7.85
N TYR A 108 -16.62 11.62 7.49
CA TYR A 108 -16.53 12.34 6.23
C TYR A 108 -16.47 11.39 5.03
N PHE A 109 -15.67 10.32 5.12
CA PHE A 109 -15.68 9.24 4.13
C PHE A 109 -17.05 8.59 4.00
N LYS A 110 -17.71 8.26 5.13
CA LYS A 110 -19.06 7.67 5.13
C LYS A 110 -20.05 8.55 4.36
N ARG A 111 -20.07 9.85 4.66
CA ARG A 111 -20.93 10.81 3.95
C ARG A 111 -20.61 10.87 2.46
N THR A 112 -19.34 10.82 2.09
CA THR A 112 -18.89 10.85 0.70
C THR A 112 -19.34 9.59 -0.04
N PHE A 113 -19.16 8.40 0.55
CA PHE A 113 -19.67 7.13 0.01
C PHE A 113 -21.19 7.15 -0.17
N GLU A 114 -21.94 7.67 0.81
CA GLU A 114 -23.40 7.76 0.73
C GLU A 114 -23.86 8.60 -0.46
N VAL A 115 -23.24 9.76 -0.70
CA VAL A 115 -23.59 10.64 -1.84
C VAL A 115 -23.20 10.00 -3.17
N TYR A 116 -22.00 9.44 -3.29
CA TYR A 116 -21.60 8.72 -4.51
C TYR A 116 -22.48 7.49 -4.79
N THR A 117 -22.91 6.76 -3.76
CA THR A 117 -23.81 5.62 -3.91
C THR A 117 -25.18 6.08 -4.42
N LYS A 118 -25.71 7.19 -3.89
CA LYS A 118 -26.95 7.80 -4.39
C LYS A 118 -26.80 8.24 -5.85
N LEU A 119 -25.75 9.00 -6.17
CA LEU A 119 -25.46 9.44 -7.53
C LEU A 119 -25.36 8.26 -8.52
N TRP A 120 -24.62 7.21 -8.14
CA TRP A 120 -24.43 6.01 -8.96
C TRP A 120 -25.75 5.27 -9.23
N LYS A 121 -26.63 5.15 -8.23
CA LYS A 121 -27.95 4.53 -8.40
C LYS A 121 -28.88 5.42 -9.21
N TYR A 122 -28.87 6.72 -8.94
CA TYR A 122 -29.73 7.70 -9.58
C TYR A 122 -29.52 7.73 -11.10
N GLN A 123 -28.26 7.77 -11.54
CA GLN A 123 -27.95 7.76 -12.97
C GLN A 123 -28.35 6.45 -13.68
N GLN A 124 -28.37 5.32 -12.98
CA GLN A 124 -28.83 4.04 -13.56
C GLN A 124 -30.35 4.01 -13.69
N GLN A 125 -31.07 4.49 -12.67
CA GLN A 125 -32.54 4.49 -12.62
C GLN A 125 -33.13 5.43 -13.67
N HIS A 126 -32.53 6.60 -13.87
CA HIS A 126 -33.05 7.64 -14.76
C HIS A 126 -32.26 7.77 -16.07
N ARG A 127 -31.54 6.72 -16.47
CA ARG A 127 -30.55 6.80 -17.55
C ARG A 127 -31.11 7.33 -18.86
N ALA A 128 -32.28 6.85 -19.26
CA ALA A 128 -32.92 7.22 -20.53
C ALA A 128 -33.22 8.73 -20.61
N VAL A 129 -33.56 9.37 -19.49
CA VAL A 129 -33.79 10.82 -19.42
C VAL A 129 -32.47 11.58 -19.48
N LEU A 130 -31.48 11.13 -18.71
CA LEU A 130 -30.17 11.79 -18.62
C LEU A 130 -29.39 11.72 -19.94
N GLU A 131 -29.46 10.61 -20.69
CA GLU A 131 -28.79 10.46 -22.00
C GLU A 131 -29.44 11.31 -23.10
N ASN A 132 -30.68 11.74 -22.93
CA ASN A 132 -31.34 12.60 -23.91
C ASN A 132 -30.69 14.00 -23.91
N LYS A 133 -30.20 14.40 -25.08
CA LYS A 133 -29.52 15.68 -25.34
C LYS A 133 -30.38 16.91 -25.10
N GLU A 134 -31.71 16.78 -25.18
CA GLU A 134 -32.64 17.88 -24.92
C GLU A 134 -32.70 18.27 -23.44
N TYR A 135 -32.38 17.34 -22.55
CA TYR A 135 -32.43 17.58 -21.10
C TYR A 135 -31.03 17.72 -20.48
N TYR A 136 -30.16 16.71 -20.65
CA TYR A 136 -28.82 16.76 -20.06
C TYR A 136 -27.72 16.30 -21.04
N GLY A 137 -27.95 15.19 -21.75
CA GLY A 137 -26.98 14.67 -22.72
C GLY A 137 -25.79 13.94 -22.08
N LEU A 138 -26.06 13.13 -21.05
CA LEU A 138 -25.07 12.37 -20.27
C LEU A 138 -24.24 11.49 -21.20
N LYS A 139 -22.92 11.67 -21.17
CA LYS A 139 -21.98 10.90 -22.00
C LYS A 139 -21.45 9.70 -21.25
N ARG A 140 -21.00 8.69 -22.01
CA ARG A 140 -20.32 7.50 -21.47
C ARG A 140 -19.09 7.86 -20.64
N VAL A 141 -18.33 8.85 -21.10
CA VAL A 141 -17.13 9.34 -20.40
C VAL A 141 -17.48 9.84 -18.99
N GLU A 142 -18.59 10.57 -18.83
CA GLU A 142 -19.02 11.10 -17.52
C GLU A 142 -19.41 9.99 -16.54
N ILE A 143 -20.07 8.92 -17.03
CA ILE A 143 -20.34 7.72 -16.23
C ILE A 143 -19.03 7.04 -15.81
N GLY A 144 -18.07 6.97 -16.73
CA GLY A 144 -16.71 6.48 -16.45
C GLY A 144 -15.99 7.33 -15.39
N GLU A 145 -16.17 8.65 -15.41
CA GLU A 145 -15.62 9.56 -14.39
C GLU A 145 -16.24 9.32 -13.00
N ILE A 146 -17.56 9.15 -12.92
CA ILE A 146 -18.23 8.80 -11.65
C ILE A 146 -17.71 7.45 -11.12
N ALA A 147 -17.62 6.43 -11.98
CA ALA A 147 -17.08 5.13 -11.61
C ALA A 147 -15.61 5.22 -11.16
N SER A 148 -14.79 6.02 -11.85
CA SER A 148 -13.39 6.23 -11.50
C SER A 148 -13.24 6.92 -10.15
N LYS A 149 -14.13 7.86 -9.82
CA LYS A 149 -14.15 8.51 -8.50
C LYS A 149 -14.60 7.58 -7.38
N ILE A 150 -15.53 6.67 -7.64
CA ILE A 150 -15.90 5.61 -6.69
C ILE A 150 -14.71 4.66 -6.45
N ALA A 151 -14.01 4.25 -7.52
CA ALA A 151 -12.79 3.44 -7.40
C ALA A 151 -11.72 4.14 -6.56
N GLN A 152 -11.50 5.44 -6.80
CA GLN A 152 -10.57 6.26 -6.00
C GLN A 152 -10.99 6.33 -4.53
N LEU A 153 -12.28 6.50 -4.25
CA LEU A 153 -12.80 6.57 -2.88
C LEU A 153 -12.54 5.28 -2.11
N TYR A 154 -12.75 4.12 -2.75
CA TYR A 154 -12.39 2.82 -2.18
C TYR A 154 -10.89 2.67 -1.93
N TYR A 155 -10.06 3.09 -2.88
CA TYR A 155 -8.60 3.08 -2.73
C TYR A 155 -8.12 4.00 -1.59
N HIS A 156 -8.66 5.21 -1.46
CA HIS A 156 -8.34 6.12 -0.36
C HIS A 156 -8.73 5.54 0.99
N TYR A 157 -9.88 4.88 1.04
CA TYR A 157 -10.34 4.23 2.26
C TYR A 157 -9.45 3.03 2.61
N TYR A 158 -8.95 2.28 1.61
CA TYR A 158 -7.89 1.28 1.82
C TYR A 158 -6.63 1.92 2.42
N LEU A 159 -6.14 3.05 1.89
CA LEU A 159 -4.96 3.71 2.47
C LEU A 159 -5.14 4.14 3.93
N ARG A 160 -6.39 4.41 4.36
CA ARG A 160 -6.74 4.78 5.74
C ARG A 160 -7.01 3.61 6.67
N THR A 161 -7.34 2.43 6.12
CA THR A 161 -7.79 1.28 6.92
C THR A 161 -6.86 0.09 6.81
N SER A 162 -6.04 0.04 5.76
CA SER A 162 -5.20 -1.10 5.39
C SER A 162 -5.98 -2.40 5.10
N GLU A 163 -7.28 -2.29 4.82
CA GLU A 163 -8.18 -3.42 4.57
C GLU A 163 -8.29 -3.72 3.06
N THR A 164 -7.77 -4.88 2.65
CA THR A 164 -7.61 -5.27 1.24
C THR A 164 -8.94 -5.41 0.49
N ASN A 165 -10.06 -5.63 1.20
CA ASN A 165 -11.38 -5.70 0.57
C ASN A 165 -11.73 -4.39 -0.15
N TYR A 166 -11.38 -3.23 0.42
CA TYR A 166 -11.62 -1.95 -0.26
C TYR A 166 -10.71 -1.77 -1.49
N LEU A 167 -9.50 -2.31 -1.45
CA LEU A 167 -8.62 -2.34 -2.61
C LEU A 167 -9.20 -3.22 -3.73
N GLN A 168 -9.81 -4.35 -3.38
CA GLN A 168 -10.52 -5.22 -4.34
C GLN A 168 -11.73 -4.50 -4.97
N GLU A 169 -12.55 -3.80 -4.16
CA GLU A 169 -13.66 -3.00 -4.69
C GLU A 169 -13.17 -1.93 -5.68
N SER A 170 -12.05 -1.25 -5.36
CA SER A 170 -11.42 -0.31 -6.29
C SER A 170 -11.05 -0.97 -7.63
N CYS A 171 -10.45 -2.17 -7.56
CA CYS A 171 -10.09 -2.95 -8.75
C CYS A 171 -11.31 -3.31 -9.60
N ILE A 172 -12.41 -3.74 -8.96
CA ILE A 172 -13.66 -4.09 -9.64
C ILE A 172 -14.19 -2.89 -10.45
N PHE A 173 -14.22 -1.70 -9.85
CA PHE A 173 -14.65 -0.50 -10.57
C PHE A 173 -13.71 -0.12 -11.72
N TYR A 174 -12.38 -0.21 -11.54
CA TYR A 174 -11.46 0.09 -12.62
C TYR A 174 -11.50 -0.92 -13.77
N GLN A 175 -11.64 -2.20 -13.47
CA GLN A 175 -11.85 -3.25 -14.46
C GLN A 175 -13.17 -3.04 -15.21
N ALA A 176 -14.25 -2.75 -14.48
CA ALA A 176 -15.55 -2.41 -15.05
C ALA A 176 -15.50 -1.19 -16.01
N ILE A 177 -14.57 -0.26 -15.78
CA ILE A 177 -14.35 0.88 -16.67
C ILE A 177 -13.62 0.46 -17.94
N HIS A 178 -12.61 -0.39 -17.79
CA HIS A 178 -11.80 -0.95 -18.88
C HIS A 178 -12.68 -1.73 -19.85
N GLU A 179 -13.37 -2.75 -19.35
CA GLU A 179 -14.20 -3.67 -20.14
C GLU A 179 -15.33 -2.96 -20.90
N ARG A 180 -15.93 -1.93 -20.30
CA ARG A 180 -17.02 -1.17 -20.90
C ARG A 180 -16.56 -0.01 -21.78
N ASN A 181 -15.25 0.21 -21.90
CA ASN A 181 -14.66 1.21 -22.78
C ASN A 181 -15.25 2.62 -22.58
N TYR A 182 -15.46 3.06 -21.33
CA TYR A 182 -16.08 4.37 -21.06
C TYR A 182 -15.28 5.55 -21.62
N PHE A 183 -13.95 5.40 -21.78
CA PHE A 183 -13.04 6.42 -22.31
C PHE A 183 -12.66 6.21 -23.80
N LYS A 184 -13.50 5.51 -24.57
CA LYS A 184 -13.22 5.26 -25.99
C LYS A 184 -13.25 6.54 -26.83
N GLU A 185 -14.31 7.33 -26.68
CA GLU A 185 -14.56 8.58 -27.43
C GLU A 185 -13.57 9.71 -27.09
N THR A 186 -12.74 9.52 -26.07
CA THR A 186 -11.75 10.49 -25.60
C THR A 186 -10.67 10.79 -26.65
N SER A 187 -10.21 9.76 -27.38
CA SER A 187 -9.25 9.90 -28.47
C SER A 187 -9.87 10.60 -29.70
N GLU A 188 -11.18 10.40 -29.93
CA GLU A 188 -11.90 10.92 -31.09
C GLU A 188 -12.20 12.43 -30.96
N ASN A 189 -12.47 12.90 -29.75
CA ASN A 189 -12.86 14.29 -29.48
C ASN A 189 -11.69 15.29 -29.42
N LYS A 190 -10.44 14.85 -29.63
CA LYS A 190 -9.21 15.66 -29.53
C LYS A 190 -9.15 16.57 -28.29
N SER A 191 -9.68 16.10 -27.16
CA SER A 191 -9.65 16.85 -25.91
C SER A 191 -8.46 16.40 -25.08
N SER A 192 -7.46 17.27 -24.94
CA SER A 192 -6.27 17.01 -24.12
C SER A 192 -6.65 16.67 -22.67
N ALA A 193 -7.59 17.44 -22.09
CA ALA A 193 -8.07 17.24 -20.73
C ALA A 193 -8.70 15.85 -20.51
N LEU A 194 -9.51 15.37 -21.46
CA LEU A 194 -10.08 14.03 -21.36
C LEU A 194 -9.00 12.94 -21.49
N MET A 195 -8.00 13.13 -22.37
CA MET A 195 -6.88 12.19 -22.51
C MET A 195 -6.06 12.09 -21.22
N ILE A 196 -5.78 13.21 -20.56
CA ILE A 196 -5.11 13.22 -19.26
C ILE A 196 -5.93 12.43 -18.23
N LYS A 197 -7.26 12.63 -18.17
CA LYS A 197 -8.13 11.83 -17.27
C LYS A 197 -8.02 10.33 -17.55
N LYS A 198 -7.99 9.93 -18.82
CA LYS A 198 -7.81 8.53 -19.25
C LYS A 198 -6.44 7.99 -18.81
N LEU A 199 -5.35 8.70 -19.08
CA LEU A 199 -3.99 8.30 -18.66
C LEU A 199 -3.90 8.11 -17.14
N ARG A 200 -4.44 9.06 -16.37
CA ARG A 200 -4.45 8.97 -14.91
C ARG A 200 -5.34 7.84 -14.37
N TYR A 201 -6.39 7.47 -15.09
CA TYR A 201 -7.17 6.28 -14.77
C TYR A 201 -6.32 5.01 -14.92
N TYR A 202 -5.61 4.85 -16.04
CA TYR A 202 -4.72 3.70 -16.27
C TYR A 202 -3.62 3.59 -15.21
N ALA A 203 -2.94 4.72 -14.92
CA ALA A 203 -1.90 4.74 -13.88
C ALA A 203 -2.44 4.28 -12.52
N ARG A 204 -3.63 4.75 -12.12
CA ARG A 204 -4.27 4.32 -10.86
C ARG A 204 -4.71 2.85 -10.88
N PHE A 205 -5.21 2.38 -12.02
CA PHE A 205 -5.60 0.98 -12.16
C PHE A 205 -4.38 0.05 -12.01
N ILE A 206 -3.26 0.40 -12.63
CA ILE A 206 -1.98 -0.31 -12.49
C ILE A 206 -1.52 -0.35 -11.03
N VAL A 207 -1.58 0.77 -10.30
CA VAL A 207 -1.24 0.80 -8.86
C VAL A 207 -2.11 -0.18 -8.07
N VAL A 208 -3.42 -0.21 -8.31
CA VAL A 208 -4.33 -1.12 -7.61
C VAL A 208 -4.02 -2.58 -7.95
N CYS A 209 -3.79 -2.89 -9.23
CA CYS A 209 -3.40 -4.24 -9.66
C CYS A 209 -2.05 -4.66 -9.05
N LEU A 210 -1.08 -3.75 -8.94
CA LEU A 210 0.21 -3.99 -8.31
C LEU A 210 0.04 -4.40 -6.84
N LEU A 211 -0.74 -3.63 -6.08
CA LEU A 211 -1.02 -3.92 -4.67
C LEU A 211 -1.85 -5.20 -4.47
N LEU A 212 -2.57 -5.66 -5.48
CA LEU A 212 -3.29 -6.95 -5.48
C LEU A 212 -2.48 -8.12 -6.07
N ASN A 213 -1.25 -7.88 -6.55
CA ASN A 213 -0.42 -8.86 -7.26
C ASN A 213 -1.08 -9.42 -8.55
N HIS A 214 -1.88 -8.63 -9.26
CA HIS A 214 -2.53 -9.00 -10.53
C HIS A 214 -1.61 -8.75 -11.74
N TYR A 215 -0.46 -9.44 -11.80
CA TYR A 215 0.61 -9.17 -12.78
C TYR A 215 0.18 -9.26 -14.26
N GLU A 216 -0.66 -10.22 -14.62
CA GLU A 216 -1.14 -10.37 -16.01
C GLU A 216 -1.95 -9.16 -16.46
N THR A 217 -2.83 -8.64 -15.58
CA THR A 217 -3.58 -7.41 -15.84
C THR A 217 -2.65 -6.22 -15.97
N ILE A 218 -1.62 -6.12 -15.12
CA ILE A 218 -0.64 -5.01 -15.20
C ILE A 218 0.07 -5.03 -16.55
N LYS A 219 0.49 -6.20 -17.04
CA LYS A 219 1.18 -6.33 -18.33
C LYS A 219 0.32 -5.78 -19.47
N GLN A 220 -0.95 -6.18 -19.53
CA GLN A 220 -1.91 -5.69 -20.51
C GLN A 220 -2.09 -4.16 -20.41
N LEU A 221 -2.34 -3.66 -19.20
CA LEU A 221 -2.52 -2.22 -18.96
C LEU A 221 -1.29 -1.39 -19.29
N MET A 222 -0.08 -1.93 -19.10
CA MET A 222 1.17 -1.26 -19.45
C MET A 222 1.33 -1.13 -20.96
N GLU A 223 1.03 -2.18 -21.73
CA GLU A 223 1.05 -2.12 -23.20
C GLU A 223 0.08 -1.04 -23.71
N GLU A 224 -1.14 -1.00 -23.17
CA GLU A 224 -2.15 0.00 -23.53
C GLU A 224 -1.75 1.42 -23.09
N LEU A 225 -1.22 1.59 -21.88
CA LEU A 225 -0.77 2.88 -21.37
C LEU A 225 0.36 3.47 -22.23
N ASN A 226 1.32 2.63 -22.66
CA ASN A 226 2.39 3.06 -23.57
C ASN A 226 1.82 3.65 -24.86
N LEU A 227 0.87 2.95 -25.49
CA LEU A 227 0.21 3.42 -26.72
C LEU A 227 -0.54 4.75 -26.48
N LEU A 228 -1.22 4.89 -25.34
CA LEU A 228 -1.97 6.09 -24.99
C LEU A 228 -1.04 7.30 -24.72
N VAL A 229 0.09 7.10 -24.05
CA VAL A 229 1.08 8.17 -23.82
C VAL A 229 1.73 8.59 -25.13
N ASP A 230 2.00 7.64 -26.02
CA ASP A 230 2.50 7.91 -27.37
C ASP A 230 1.52 8.75 -28.18
N GLU A 231 0.24 8.37 -28.18
CA GLU A 231 -0.85 9.12 -28.84
C GLU A 231 -0.96 10.54 -28.26
N TYR A 232 -1.00 10.64 -26.93
CA TYR A 232 -1.10 11.91 -26.21
C TYR A 232 0.06 12.85 -26.56
N THR A 233 1.29 12.33 -26.55
CA THR A 233 2.50 13.10 -26.88
C THR A 233 2.51 13.54 -28.35
N LYS A 234 2.14 12.66 -29.28
CA LYS A 234 2.14 12.95 -30.73
C LYS A 234 1.06 13.95 -31.12
N VAL A 235 -0.15 13.83 -30.56
CA VAL A 235 -1.31 14.65 -30.92
C VAL A 235 -1.27 16.02 -30.25
N PHE A 236 -0.94 16.08 -28.95
CA PHE A 236 -1.08 17.31 -28.16
C PHE A 236 0.23 18.03 -27.89
N LYS A 237 1.39 17.37 -28.03
CA LYS A 237 2.73 17.91 -27.71
C LYS A 237 2.76 18.66 -26.36
N PRO A 238 2.32 18.02 -25.27
CA PRO A 238 2.12 18.69 -24.00
C PRO A 238 3.46 18.85 -23.25
N SER A 239 3.52 19.83 -22.34
CA SER A 239 4.71 20.08 -21.52
C SER A 239 5.02 18.96 -20.53
N ASP A 240 4.03 18.16 -20.15
CA ASP A 240 4.13 17.04 -19.20
C ASP A 240 4.50 15.70 -19.86
N ALA A 241 4.76 15.66 -21.17
CA ALA A 241 5.09 14.43 -21.90
C ALA A 241 6.29 13.68 -21.30
N ALA A 242 7.32 14.42 -20.86
CA ALA A 242 8.49 13.82 -20.22
C ALA A 242 8.13 13.15 -18.88
N GLU A 243 7.21 13.74 -18.12
CA GLU A 243 6.77 13.22 -16.82
C GLU A 243 6.02 11.89 -17.00
N TRP A 244 5.16 11.77 -18.03
CA TRP A 244 4.50 10.50 -18.36
C TRP A 244 5.47 9.39 -18.79
N ASN A 245 6.54 9.72 -19.51
CA ASN A 245 7.58 8.75 -19.85
C ASN A 245 8.35 8.27 -18.60
N VAL A 246 8.58 9.16 -17.63
CA VAL A 246 9.16 8.79 -16.33
C VAL A 246 8.23 7.83 -15.60
N VAL A 247 6.91 8.07 -15.58
CA VAL A 247 5.93 7.17 -14.95
C VAL A 247 6.00 5.76 -15.56
N ILE A 248 6.00 5.63 -16.89
CA ILE A 248 6.13 4.34 -17.58
C ILE A 248 7.43 3.64 -17.18
N THR A 249 8.54 4.38 -17.21
CA THR A 249 9.87 3.86 -16.90
C THR A 249 9.96 3.38 -15.45
N GLU A 250 9.42 4.14 -14.49
CA GLU A 250 9.38 3.75 -13.08
C GLU A 250 8.59 2.46 -12.88
N ILE A 251 7.40 2.33 -13.49
CA ILE A 251 6.58 1.11 -13.38
C ILE A 251 7.32 -0.08 -13.98
N SER A 252 7.85 0.05 -15.19
CA SER A 252 8.55 -1.04 -15.87
C SER A 252 9.77 -1.50 -15.07
N ASN A 253 10.60 -0.57 -14.59
CA ASN A 253 11.77 -0.91 -13.78
C ASN A 253 11.37 -1.54 -12.44
N PHE A 254 10.28 -1.09 -11.81
CA PHE A 254 9.78 -1.66 -10.55
C PHE A 254 9.33 -3.11 -10.74
N LEU A 255 8.56 -3.39 -11.79
CA LEU A 255 8.10 -4.74 -12.13
C LEU A 255 9.25 -5.66 -12.54
N GLU A 256 10.21 -5.14 -13.31
CA GLU A 256 11.39 -5.90 -13.72
C GLU A 256 12.25 -6.28 -12.52
N ALA A 257 12.42 -5.36 -11.56
CA ALA A 257 13.17 -5.61 -10.34
C ALA A 257 12.52 -6.69 -9.45
N ASP A 258 11.19 -6.67 -9.25
CA ASP A 258 10.53 -7.77 -8.51
C ASP A 258 10.55 -9.09 -9.29
N LYS A 259 10.43 -9.03 -10.63
CA LYS A 259 10.49 -10.21 -11.50
C LYS A 259 11.83 -10.93 -11.45
N LYS A 260 12.94 -10.20 -11.42
CA LYS A 260 14.31 -10.78 -11.35
C LYS A 260 14.57 -11.64 -10.11
N LEU A 261 13.72 -11.54 -9.08
CA LEU A 261 13.85 -12.26 -7.83
C LEU A 261 13.08 -13.58 -7.81
N LEU A 262 12.37 -13.89 -8.89
CA LEU A 262 11.56 -15.09 -9.03
C LEU A 262 12.13 -16.00 -10.11
N PRO A 263 12.34 -17.29 -9.80
CA PRO A 263 12.63 -18.27 -10.84
C PRO A 263 11.45 -18.39 -11.81
N THR A 264 11.77 -18.75 -13.06
CA THR A 264 10.77 -19.14 -14.06
C THR A 264 10.61 -20.66 -14.11
N ASP A 265 9.46 -21.14 -14.58
CA ASP A 265 9.33 -22.53 -15.00
C ASP A 265 9.98 -22.79 -16.37
N LEU A 266 9.95 -24.05 -16.81
CA LEU A 266 10.47 -24.50 -18.10
C LEU A 266 9.79 -23.82 -19.30
N ASP A 267 8.57 -23.32 -19.10
CA ASP A 267 7.77 -22.62 -20.11
C ASP A 267 7.96 -21.10 -20.05
N GLY A 268 8.81 -20.60 -19.14
CA GLY A 268 9.09 -19.18 -18.95
C GLY A 268 8.05 -18.42 -18.11
N HIS A 269 7.09 -19.10 -17.49
CA HIS A 269 6.15 -18.47 -16.55
C HIS A 269 6.80 -18.23 -15.20
N MET A 270 6.41 -17.14 -14.54
CA MET A 270 6.96 -16.80 -13.23
C MET A 270 6.36 -17.66 -12.12
N LEU A 271 7.21 -18.20 -11.26
CA LEU A 271 6.79 -19.03 -10.13
C LEU A 271 6.27 -18.18 -8.97
N SER A 272 4.96 -17.93 -8.94
CA SER A 272 4.35 -17.06 -7.93
C SER A 272 4.44 -17.62 -6.49
N VAL A 273 4.59 -16.69 -5.54
CA VAL A 273 4.49 -16.92 -4.10
C VAL A 273 3.75 -15.77 -3.47
N SER A 274 2.75 -16.07 -2.64
CA SER A 274 2.13 -15.05 -1.80
C SER A 274 2.91 -14.88 -0.51
N SER A 275 3.07 -13.61 -0.14
CA SER A 275 3.72 -13.20 1.10
C SER A 275 2.72 -12.70 2.15
N ARG A 276 1.43 -12.67 1.80
CA ARG A 276 0.36 -12.28 2.73
C ARG A 276 0.11 -13.37 3.75
N LEU A 277 -0.28 -12.94 4.94
CA LEU A 277 -0.54 -13.85 6.04
C LEU A 277 -1.80 -14.68 5.76
N SER A 278 -1.64 -15.99 5.66
CA SER A 278 -2.76 -16.93 5.54
C SER A 278 -3.64 -16.90 6.79
N ILE A 279 -4.94 -17.14 6.61
CA ILE A 279 -5.93 -17.20 7.70
C ILE A 279 -5.82 -18.57 8.39
N ASP A 280 -4.78 -18.77 9.21
CA ASP A 280 -4.70 -19.98 10.05
C ASP A 280 -5.58 -19.83 11.30
N LYS A 281 -6.06 -20.93 11.92
CA LYS A 281 -6.98 -20.90 13.08
C LYS A 281 -6.30 -20.35 14.38
N THR A 282 -5.73 -19.14 14.38
CA THR A 282 -5.16 -18.50 15.58
C THR A 282 -6.25 -18.17 16.60
N PRO A 283 -6.16 -18.67 17.85
CA PRO A 283 -7.05 -18.28 18.94
C PRO A 283 -6.79 -16.83 19.38
N LYS A 284 -7.84 -16.02 19.56
CA LYS A 284 -7.76 -14.59 19.94
C LYS A 284 -7.42 -14.31 21.40
N LEU A 285 -7.85 -15.22 22.27
CA LEU A 285 -7.70 -15.10 23.71
C LEU A 285 -6.73 -16.18 24.16
N ASN A 286 -5.95 -15.86 25.17
CA ASN A 286 -5.29 -16.90 25.95
C ASN A 286 -6.37 -17.77 26.62
N LYS A 287 -6.00 -19.00 27.02
CA LYS A 287 -6.94 -19.94 27.68
C LYS A 287 -7.57 -19.35 28.96
N ASP A 288 -6.95 -18.33 29.52
CA ASP A 288 -7.37 -17.58 30.72
C ASP A 288 -8.29 -16.37 30.43
N GLY A 289 -8.64 -16.13 29.16
CA GLY A 289 -9.49 -14.99 28.76
C GLY A 289 -8.76 -13.64 28.63
N THR A 290 -7.43 -13.60 28.77
CA THR A 290 -6.66 -12.36 28.58
C THR A 290 -6.47 -12.03 27.09
N PRO A 291 -6.59 -10.74 26.69
CA PRO A 291 -6.38 -10.32 25.31
C PRO A 291 -4.90 -10.43 24.94
N LYS A 292 -4.64 -11.08 23.81
CA LYS A 292 -3.31 -11.15 23.20
C LYS A 292 -2.86 -9.77 22.70
N LEU A 293 -1.55 -9.56 22.68
CA LEU A 293 -0.97 -8.41 22.00
C LEU A 293 -1.40 -8.43 20.53
N LYS A 294 -1.75 -7.28 19.98
CA LYS A 294 -1.98 -7.10 18.53
C LYS A 294 -1.09 -5.99 17.96
N LEU A 295 -0.56 -6.19 16.78
CA LEU A 295 0.02 -5.09 16.02
C LEU A 295 -1.14 -4.18 15.57
N GLN A 296 -1.10 -2.90 15.96
CA GLN A 296 -2.18 -1.96 15.64
C GLN A 296 -1.70 -0.92 14.63
N GLU A 297 -0.51 -0.35 14.84
CA GLU A 297 0.06 0.68 13.97
C GLU A 297 1.41 0.20 13.43
N ALA A 298 1.66 0.47 12.16
CA ALA A 298 2.93 0.23 11.50
C ALA A 298 3.34 1.49 10.71
N ILE A 299 4.59 1.90 10.87
CA ILE A 299 5.20 2.98 10.09
C ILE A 299 6.26 2.35 9.20
N LEU A 300 6.09 2.44 7.89
CA LEU A 300 7.00 1.90 6.89
C LEU A 300 7.73 3.05 6.20
N VAL A 301 9.04 3.14 6.42
CA VAL A 301 9.89 4.21 5.88
C VAL A 301 10.82 3.66 4.82
N GLY A 302 10.82 4.29 3.64
CA GLY A 302 11.82 4.08 2.59
C GLY A 302 12.57 5.38 2.30
N ASN A 303 13.87 5.42 2.59
CA ASN A 303 14.72 6.60 2.43
C ASN A 303 16.12 6.31 1.83
N HIS A 304 16.35 5.15 1.24
CA HIS A 304 17.53 4.96 0.37
C HIS A 304 17.45 5.88 -0.85
N GLN A 305 18.55 6.57 -1.15
CA GLN A 305 18.53 7.61 -2.19
C GLN A 305 18.23 7.06 -3.60
N ASN A 306 18.74 5.88 -3.91
CA ASN A 306 18.73 5.29 -5.25
C ASN A 306 17.85 4.05 -5.37
N GLN A 307 16.99 3.79 -4.38
CA GLN A 307 16.11 2.63 -4.40
C GLN A 307 14.99 2.80 -5.42
N MET A 308 14.72 1.74 -6.19
CA MET A 308 13.60 1.69 -7.12
C MET A 308 12.28 1.98 -6.40
N LYS A 309 11.49 2.84 -7.03
CA LYS A 309 10.17 3.21 -6.55
C LYS A 309 9.21 3.36 -7.71
N PHE A 310 7.94 3.23 -7.39
CA PHE A 310 6.86 3.66 -8.24
C PHE A 310 5.83 4.39 -7.36
N SER A 311 5.47 5.62 -7.73
CA SER A 311 4.52 6.43 -6.96
C SER A 311 4.93 6.53 -5.48
N GLU A 312 6.19 6.88 -5.21
CA GLU A 312 6.75 6.99 -3.85
C GLU A 312 6.76 5.69 -3.02
N LEU A 313 6.29 4.58 -3.56
CA LEU A 313 6.38 3.27 -2.92
C LEU A 313 7.67 2.60 -3.37
N THR A 314 8.62 2.41 -2.45
CA THR A 314 9.83 1.64 -2.76
C THR A 314 9.56 0.14 -2.73
N LEU A 315 10.41 -0.68 -3.34
CA LEU A 315 10.27 -2.15 -3.33
C LEU A 315 10.19 -2.72 -1.91
N ASP A 316 10.99 -2.20 -0.99
CA ASP A 316 11.00 -2.65 0.39
C ASP A 316 9.75 -2.23 1.17
N MET A 317 9.27 -1.01 0.93
CA MET A 317 7.98 -0.59 1.47
C MET A 317 6.84 -1.48 0.94
N PHE A 318 6.85 -1.81 -0.35
CA PHE A 318 5.87 -2.72 -0.96
C PHE A 318 5.93 -4.12 -0.33
N ARG A 319 7.13 -4.67 -0.16
CA ARG A 319 7.34 -5.98 0.48
C ARG A 319 6.80 -6.01 1.91
N MET A 320 7.13 -5.00 2.72
CA MET A 320 6.63 -4.90 4.10
C MET A 320 5.14 -4.62 4.16
N LEU A 321 4.59 -3.86 3.22
CA LEU A 321 3.14 -3.64 3.09
C LEU A 321 2.41 -4.97 2.87
N GLN A 322 2.87 -5.78 1.91
CA GLN A 322 2.28 -7.10 1.61
C GLN A 322 2.42 -8.07 2.80
N LEU A 323 3.55 -8.04 3.50
CA LEU A 323 3.79 -8.86 4.70
C LEU A 323 2.79 -8.56 5.83
N LEU A 324 2.37 -7.30 5.94
CA LEU A 324 1.45 -6.80 6.97
C LEU A 324 -0.01 -6.79 6.49
N GLU A 325 -0.35 -7.67 5.56
CA GLU A 325 -1.71 -7.89 5.06
C GLU A 325 -2.09 -9.36 5.13
N ARG A 326 -3.35 -9.62 5.45
CA ARG A 326 -3.93 -10.96 5.35
C ARG A 326 -4.35 -11.23 3.92
N GLU A 327 -4.37 -12.52 3.59
CA GLU A 327 -5.01 -12.95 2.36
C GLU A 327 -6.47 -12.49 2.30
N PRO A 328 -6.91 -11.91 1.17
CA PRO A 328 -8.31 -11.55 1.02
C PRO A 328 -9.18 -12.78 1.19
N THR A 329 -10.25 -12.67 1.99
CA THR A 329 -11.26 -13.72 2.05
C THR A 329 -12.02 -13.73 0.73
N SER A 330 -11.66 -14.62 -0.18
CA SER A 330 -12.51 -14.93 -1.33
C SER A 330 -13.87 -15.40 -0.80
N ALA A 331 -14.94 -14.66 -1.09
CA ALA A 331 -16.30 -15.00 -0.71
C ALA A 331 -16.78 -16.36 -1.27
N ASP A 332 -16.02 -16.96 -2.21
CA ASP A 332 -16.39 -18.13 -3.00
C ASP A 332 -15.67 -19.45 -2.65
N LYS A 333 -15.12 -19.60 -1.44
CA LYS A 333 -14.79 -20.95 -0.94
C LYS A 333 -15.93 -21.44 -0.04
N PRO A 334 -16.94 -22.15 -0.57
CA PRO A 334 -17.80 -22.94 0.30
C PRO A 334 -16.90 -23.92 1.05
N ASN A 335 -17.04 -23.99 2.37
CA ASN A 335 -16.37 -24.94 3.23
C ASN A 335 -16.48 -26.36 2.64
N SER A 336 -15.45 -26.81 1.93
CA SER A 336 -15.23 -28.21 1.61
C SER A 336 -14.45 -28.85 2.75
N ASP A 337 -15.00 -28.82 3.95
CA ASP A 337 -14.59 -29.71 5.03
C ASP A 337 -15.77 -30.65 5.29
N ASN A 338 -15.86 -31.68 4.45
CA ASN A 338 -16.58 -32.90 4.76
C ASN A 338 -15.81 -33.62 5.87
N SER A 339 -16.14 -33.35 7.12
CA SER A 339 -15.98 -34.31 8.20
C SER A 339 -17.37 -34.82 8.58
N GLU A 340 -17.73 -35.97 8.02
CA GLU A 340 -18.89 -36.75 8.41
C GLU A 340 -18.75 -37.21 9.87
N GLU A 341 -19.41 -36.53 10.81
CA GLU A 341 -19.78 -37.16 12.08
C GLU A 341 -21.22 -36.80 12.47
N LYS A 342 -22.09 -37.79 12.26
CA LYS A 342 -23.34 -38.15 12.94
C LYS A 342 -24.29 -37.03 13.42
N LYS A 343 -25.42 -36.97 12.70
CA LYS A 343 -26.74 -36.51 13.14
C LYS A 343 -27.08 -37.05 14.54
N ASP A 344 -27.51 -36.17 15.44
CA ASP A 344 -28.83 -36.33 16.03
C ASP A 344 -29.44 -35.03 16.56
N SER A 345 -30.76 -34.97 16.45
CA SER A 345 -31.73 -34.00 17.00
C SER A 345 -31.88 -32.61 16.36
N MET A 346 -33.09 -32.45 15.80
CA MET A 346 -33.69 -31.24 15.26
C MET A 346 -33.92 -30.19 16.36
N GLN A 347 -33.57 -28.93 16.11
CA GLN A 347 -34.37 -27.78 16.53
C GLN A 347 -34.02 -26.56 15.69
N GLU A 348 -35.04 -26.04 15.01
CA GLU A 348 -35.05 -24.80 14.25
C GLU A 348 -34.62 -23.63 15.15
N ASN A 349 -33.71 -22.78 14.67
CA ASN A 349 -33.67 -21.39 15.12
C ASN A 349 -33.01 -20.48 14.07
N GLN A 350 -33.83 -19.55 13.59
CA GLN A 350 -33.46 -18.38 12.80
C GLN A 350 -32.47 -17.50 13.60
N SER A 351 -31.18 -17.48 13.24
CA SER A 351 -30.23 -16.43 13.67
C SER A 351 -28.84 -16.51 12.99
N ASN A 352 -28.76 -16.60 11.66
CA ASN A 352 -27.45 -16.68 10.98
C ASN A 352 -26.82 -15.35 10.54
N ASP A 353 -27.44 -14.18 10.75
CA ASP A 353 -26.81 -12.90 10.36
C ASP A 353 -25.81 -12.33 11.39
N LYS A 354 -25.90 -12.70 12.67
CA LYS A 354 -24.99 -12.19 13.71
C LYS A 354 -23.65 -12.93 13.79
N SER A 355 -23.54 -14.13 13.22
CA SER A 355 -22.30 -14.92 13.21
C SER A 355 -21.33 -14.41 12.14
N ASN A 356 -21.84 -13.92 11.01
CA ASN A 356 -21.05 -13.37 9.90
C ASN A 356 -20.49 -11.96 10.18
N GLU A 357 -21.24 -11.05 10.81
CA GLU A 357 -20.68 -9.76 11.24
C GLU A 357 -19.59 -9.91 12.30
N LYS A 358 -19.80 -10.81 13.28
CA LYS A 358 -18.74 -11.17 14.23
C LYS A 358 -17.54 -11.81 13.55
N ASN A 359 -17.69 -12.47 12.39
CA ASN A 359 -16.60 -13.00 11.54
C ASN A 359 -15.87 -11.90 10.76
N SER A 360 -16.55 -10.85 10.33
CA SER A 360 -15.88 -9.72 9.63
C SER A 360 -15.02 -8.88 10.58
N MET A 361 -15.44 -8.71 11.84
CA MET A 361 -14.58 -8.19 12.91
C MET A 361 -13.45 -9.18 13.32
N ARG A 362 -13.37 -10.38 12.70
CA ARG A 362 -12.49 -11.42 13.24
C ARG A 362 -11.01 -11.14 13.06
N ARG A 363 -10.49 -10.43 12.05
CA ARG A 363 -9.03 -10.19 11.91
C ARG A 363 -8.67 -8.98 11.02
N ILE A 364 -8.52 -7.82 11.65
CA ILE A 364 -8.17 -6.55 11.00
C ILE A 364 -6.66 -6.51 10.74
N ASN A 365 -6.23 -5.94 9.61
CA ASN A 365 -4.83 -5.64 9.35
C ASN A 365 -4.35 -4.49 10.25
N PRO A 366 -3.05 -4.40 10.59
CA PRO A 366 -2.54 -3.19 11.23
C PRO A 366 -2.67 -2.00 10.28
N HIS A 367 -2.96 -0.83 10.84
CA HIS A 367 -2.94 0.41 10.10
C HIS A 367 -1.49 0.75 9.70
N LYS A 368 -1.29 1.19 8.46
CA LYS A 368 0.03 1.42 7.87
C LYS A 368 0.20 2.87 7.44
N TYR A 369 1.23 3.52 7.97
CA TYR A 369 1.75 4.79 7.44
C TYR A 369 2.89 4.49 6.47
N LEU A 370 2.78 4.96 5.23
CA LEU A 370 3.81 4.82 4.20
C LEU A 370 4.53 6.16 4.05
N LEU A 371 5.80 6.22 4.42
CA LEU A 371 6.58 7.44 4.41
C LEU A 371 7.78 7.28 3.47
N HIS A 372 7.71 7.93 2.31
CA HIS A 372 8.83 8.01 1.38
C HIS A 372 9.68 9.22 1.69
N ARG A 373 10.95 8.99 2.02
CA ARG A 373 11.92 10.04 2.33
C ARG A 373 11.35 11.10 3.30
N PRO A 374 10.83 10.72 4.48
CA PRO A 374 10.35 11.69 5.44
C PRO A 374 11.50 12.53 5.97
N SER A 375 11.26 13.81 6.23
CA SER A 375 12.15 14.60 7.09
C SER A 375 12.10 14.07 8.53
N PHE A 376 13.13 14.34 9.33
CA PHE A 376 13.12 13.99 10.76
C PHE A 376 11.85 14.45 11.48
N GLY A 377 11.45 15.72 11.29
CA GLY A 377 10.24 16.27 11.90
C GLY A 377 8.95 15.55 11.47
N GLN A 378 8.83 15.20 10.19
CA GLN A 378 7.70 14.41 9.68
C GLN A 378 7.70 13.02 10.31
N LEU A 379 8.83 12.32 10.34
CA LEU A 379 8.93 11.00 10.95
C LEU A 379 8.52 11.02 12.43
N MET A 380 9.03 12.00 13.20
CA MET A 380 8.67 12.15 14.61
C MET A 380 7.18 12.47 14.83
N LEU A 381 6.56 13.25 13.94
CA LEU A 381 5.12 13.50 13.97
C LEU A 381 4.30 12.20 13.79
N TYR A 382 4.68 11.36 12.83
CA TYR A 382 3.98 10.09 12.60
C TYR A 382 4.23 9.09 13.73
N ILE A 383 5.46 8.97 14.26
CA ILE A 383 5.75 8.12 15.42
C ILE A 383 4.92 8.56 16.63
N THR A 384 4.85 9.88 16.89
CA THR A 384 4.06 10.43 17.99
C THR A 384 2.56 10.16 17.82
N THR A 385 2.04 10.34 16.61
CA THR A 385 0.64 10.05 16.28
C THR A 385 0.33 8.57 16.52
N ALA A 386 1.12 7.67 15.95
CA ALA A 386 0.92 6.23 16.09
C ALA A 386 1.03 5.80 17.56
N PHE A 387 2.01 6.32 18.30
CA PHE A 387 2.17 6.09 19.74
C PHE A 387 0.94 6.53 20.55
N LYS A 388 0.30 7.63 20.16
CA LYS A 388 -0.93 8.13 20.81
C LYS A 388 -2.11 7.18 20.57
N GLU A 389 -2.26 6.64 19.37
CA GLU A 389 -3.41 5.81 18.96
C GLU A 389 -3.31 4.35 19.45
N ILE A 390 -2.12 3.81 19.71
CA ILE A 390 -1.97 2.45 20.24
C ILE A 390 -2.58 2.29 21.65
N SER A 391 -3.37 1.23 21.82
CA SER A 391 -4.05 0.80 23.05
C SER A 391 -3.18 -0.10 23.95
N ASP A 392 -3.61 -0.36 25.19
CA ASP A 392 -2.85 -1.08 26.24
C ASP A 392 -2.36 -2.50 25.86
N ASN A 393 -3.04 -3.16 24.92
CA ASN A 393 -2.67 -4.49 24.42
C ASN A 393 -2.25 -4.45 22.95
N SER A 394 -1.66 -3.35 22.51
CA SER A 394 -1.20 -3.20 21.14
C SER A 394 0.24 -2.77 21.03
N ALA A 395 0.81 -2.97 19.84
CA ALA A 395 2.17 -2.59 19.51
C ALA A 395 2.22 -1.61 18.33
N LEU A 396 3.29 -0.82 18.33
CA LEU A 396 3.75 -0.04 17.19
C LEU A 396 4.93 -0.76 16.52
N LEU A 397 4.84 -1.01 15.22
CA LEU A 397 5.96 -1.40 14.38
C LEU A 397 6.57 -0.17 13.70
N LEU A 398 7.87 0.02 13.84
CA LEU A 398 8.65 0.99 13.07
C LEU A 398 9.62 0.24 12.16
N TYR A 399 9.39 0.30 10.86
CA TYR A 399 10.26 -0.25 9.83
C TYR A 399 11.01 0.88 9.12
N LEU A 400 12.34 0.79 9.09
CA LEU A 400 13.24 1.78 8.49
C LEU A 400 14.13 1.11 7.45
N SER A 401 13.98 1.50 6.18
CA SER A 401 14.89 1.13 5.09
C SER A 401 15.57 2.37 4.56
N ALA A 402 16.82 2.60 4.97
CA ALA A 402 17.50 3.87 4.74
C ALA A 402 19.02 3.82 4.94
N ASP A 403 19.71 4.76 4.31
CA ASP A 403 21.16 4.91 4.45
C ASP A 403 21.54 5.28 5.89
N GLY A 404 22.62 4.68 6.40
CA GLY A 404 23.12 4.92 7.74
C GLY A 404 23.96 6.20 7.81
N VAL A 405 23.81 6.94 8.91
CA VAL A 405 24.68 8.08 9.26
C VAL A 405 25.65 7.61 10.33
N LYS A 406 26.92 7.42 9.96
CA LYS A 406 27.98 7.04 10.90
C LYS A 406 28.64 8.31 11.47
N HIS A 407 29.03 8.26 12.74
CA HIS A 407 29.82 9.34 13.33
C HIS A 407 31.25 9.31 12.75
N ILE A 408 31.69 10.41 12.14
CA ILE A 408 33.07 10.55 11.65
C ILE A 408 33.91 11.12 12.80
N VAL A 409 34.69 10.27 13.47
CA VAL A 409 35.69 10.78 14.43
C VAL A 409 36.85 11.36 13.63
N LYS A 410 36.98 12.69 13.59
CA LYS A 410 38.15 13.36 13.02
C LYS A 410 39.25 13.47 14.06
N GLY A 411 40.28 12.62 13.92
CA GLY A 411 41.59 12.78 14.55
C GLY A 411 41.75 12.09 15.92
N GLU A 412 42.93 11.50 16.12
CA GLU A 412 43.40 11.06 17.44
C GLU A 412 43.59 12.29 18.35
N GLY A 413 42.87 12.35 19.47
CA GLY A 413 43.14 13.31 20.55
C GLY A 413 42.15 14.46 20.77
N GLN A 414 41.00 14.50 20.10
CA GLN A 414 39.89 15.39 20.51
C GLN A 414 38.82 14.58 21.27
N GLU A 415 38.93 14.56 22.59
CA GLU A 415 37.86 14.14 23.50
C GLU A 415 36.71 15.14 23.42
N THR A 416 35.85 15.02 22.40
CA THR A 416 34.54 15.67 22.42
C THR A 416 33.66 14.94 23.43
N GLU A 417 32.91 15.67 24.28
CA GLU A 417 31.97 15.13 25.28
C GLU A 417 30.96 14.10 24.70
N LEU A 418 30.78 14.09 23.36
CA LEU A 418 30.00 13.13 22.57
C LEU A 418 30.57 11.69 22.49
N GLN A 419 31.78 11.44 23.00
CA GLN A 419 32.48 10.16 22.82
C GLN A 419 31.85 8.95 23.54
N GLN A 420 31.04 9.15 24.57
CA GLN A 420 30.41 8.03 25.29
C GLN A 420 29.03 7.71 24.71
N GLY A 421 28.98 6.74 23.79
CA GLY A 421 27.74 6.05 23.41
C GLY A 421 27.04 6.55 22.14
N TYR A 422 27.62 7.51 21.41
CA TYR A 422 27.08 7.97 20.14
C TYR A 422 27.63 7.16 18.94
N SER A 423 26.78 6.32 18.34
CA SER A 423 27.09 5.46 17.19
C SER A 423 26.48 5.94 15.87
N GLY A 424 25.93 7.17 15.85
CA GLY A 424 25.21 7.71 14.70
C GLY A 424 23.73 7.32 14.69
N GLY A 425 23.17 7.09 13.50
CA GLY A 425 21.78 6.70 13.33
C GLY A 425 21.41 6.44 11.87
N ILE A 426 20.16 6.71 11.52
CA ILE A 426 19.60 6.52 10.18
C ILE A 426 19.28 7.86 9.52
N ALA A 427 19.67 8.03 8.25
CA ALA A 427 19.41 9.24 7.51
C ALA A 427 17.91 9.49 7.33
N THR A 428 17.51 10.75 7.43
CA THR A 428 16.19 11.27 7.06
C THR A 428 16.35 12.24 5.89
N SER A 429 15.25 12.61 5.24
CA SER A 429 15.31 13.52 4.10
C SER A 429 15.69 14.93 4.51
N THR A 430 16.58 15.54 3.73
CA THR A 430 17.01 16.93 3.86
C THR A 430 16.33 17.77 2.79
N ASN A 431 15.97 19.02 3.12
CA ASN A 431 15.50 19.95 2.10
C ASN A 431 16.69 20.75 1.58
N PRO A 432 17.19 20.48 0.35
CA PRO A 432 18.39 21.14 -0.17
C PRO A 432 18.24 22.66 -0.32
N ARG A 433 17.01 23.20 -0.29
CA ARG A 433 16.76 24.65 -0.34
C ARG A 433 17.02 25.38 0.99
N LYS A 434 17.18 24.66 2.11
CA LYS A 434 17.34 25.25 3.46
C LYS A 434 18.73 25.07 4.08
N THR A 435 19.62 24.29 3.47
CA THR A 435 21.02 24.20 3.89
C THR A 435 21.71 25.53 3.62
N GLU A 436 21.79 26.39 4.65
CA GLU A 436 22.60 27.60 4.61
C GLU A 436 24.07 27.24 4.38
N LYS A 437 24.81 28.11 3.66
CA LYS A 437 26.23 27.91 3.31
C LYS A 437 27.19 27.85 4.53
N THR A 438 26.66 27.91 5.74
CA THR A 438 27.36 28.06 7.02
C THR A 438 27.37 26.79 7.88
N GLU A 439 26.53 25.79 7.60
CA GLU A 439 26.53 24.52 8.36
C GLU A 439 27.62 23.57 7.86
N THR A 440 28.36 22.95 8.79
CA THR A 440 29.30 21.88 8.44
C THR A 440 28.54 20.61 8.06
N SER A 441 29.10 19.80 7.16
CA SER A 441 28.50 18.52 6.72
C SER A 441 28.15 17.57 7.87
N GLU A 442 28.86 17.66 9.00
CA GLU A 442 28.60 16.87 10.21
C GLU A 442 27.36 17.37 10.95
N GLN A 443 27.22 18.69 11.13
CA GLN A 443 26.08 19.27 11.83
C GLN A 443 24.76 19.03 11.08
N THR A 444 24.77 19.17 9.75
CA THR A 444 23.62 18.84 8.90
C THR A 444 23.26 17.35 8.99
N ALA A 445 24.26 16.46 9.08
CA ALA A 445 24.02 15.02 9.24
C ALA A 445 23.40 14.67 10.60
N LEU A 446 23.74 15.39 11.68
CA LEU A 446 23.12 15.25 13.00
C LEU A 446 21.65 15.69 13.01
N ILE A 447 21.33 16.81 12.35
CA ILE A 447 19.95 17.36 12.31
C ILE A 447 19.02 16.45 11.51
N HIS A 448 19.54 15.83 10.45
CA HIS A 448 18.78 15.01 9.52
C HIS A 448 19.00 13.52 9.71
N CYS A 449 19.12 13.09 10.95
CA CYS A 449 19.27 11.70 11.33
C CYS A 449 18.27 11.34 12.44
N LEU A 450 17.72 10.13 12.37
CA LEU A 450 17.03 9.53 13.51
C LEU A 450 18.06 8.77 14.35
N HIS A 451 18.26 9.20 15.59
CA HIS A 451 19.13 8.50 16.52
C HIS A 451 18.37 7.47 17.37
N PRO A 452 19.04 6.42 17.87
CA PRO A 452 18.42 5.45 18.77
C PRO A 452 17.77 6.08 20.00
N ILE A 453 18.36 7.17 20.52
CA ILE A 453 17.87 7.86 21.72
C ILE A 453 16.55 8.61 21.47
N ASP A 454 16.29 9.04 20.23
CA ASP A 454 15.05 9.73 19.85
C ASP A 454 13.82 8.81 19.97
N LEU A 455 14.04 7.50 19.99
CA LEU A 455 12.97 6.51 20.16
C LEU A 455 12.58 6.27 21.62
N VAL A 456 13.44 6.61 22.59
CA VAL A 456 13.21 6.37 24.03
C VAL A 456 11.88 6.94 24.54
N PRO A 457 11.41 8.13 24.10
CA PRO A 457 10.08 8.62 24.46
C PRO A 457 8.94 7.63 24.16
N PHE A 458 9.06 6.88 23.06
CA PHE A 458 8.02 5.99 22.54
C PHE A 458 8.11 4.56 23.09
N THR A 459 9.22 4.18 23.75
CA THR A 459 9.36 2.87 24.41
C THR A 459 8.59 2.76 25.73
N ARG A 460 7.63 3.68 25.99
CA ARG A 460 6.65 3.59 27.08
C ARG A 460 5.54 2.59 26.80
N LYS A 461 5.34 2.25 25.53
CA LYS A 461 4.37 1.26 25.06
C LYS A 461 5.12 0.22 24.21
N PRO A 462 4.54 -0.97 23.96
CA PRO A 462 5.19 -2.01 23.16
C PRO A 462 5.61 -1.49 21.78
N MET A 463 6.91 -1.54 21.49
CA MET A 463 7.48 -1.07 20.24
C MET A 463 8.35 -2.16 19.61
N PHE A 464 8.14 -2.42 18.32
CA PHE A 464 8.92 -3.35 17.53
C PHE A 464 9.63 -2.56 16.44
N VAL A 465 10.95 -2.70 16.31
CA VAL A 465 11.75 -1.91 15.37
C VAL A 465 12.47 -2.86 14.41
N VAL A 466 12.38 -2.58 13.13
CA VAL A 466 13.09 -3.30 12.06
C VAL A 466 13.91 -2.28 11.28
N ILE A 467 15.21 -2.49 11.20
CA ILE A 467 16.15 -1.51 10.65
C ILE A 467 16.98 -2.18 9.57
N ASP A 468 16.72 -1.79 8.33
CA ASP A 468 17.46 -2.17 7.14
C ASP A 468 18.38 -1.01 6.75
N SER A 469 19.66 -1.12 7.13
CA SER A 469 20.65 -0.06 6.95
C SER A 469 22.08 -0.55 7.18
N ASN A 470 23.04 0.06 6.48
CA ASN A 470 24.49 -0.11 6.72
C ASN A 470 24.99 0.55 8.04
N ASN A 471 24.09 1.08 8.87
CA ASN A 471 24.37 1.47 10.26
C ASN A 471 23.30 0.96 11.24
N SER A 472 22.62 -0.15 10.90
CA SER A 472 21.53 -0.74 11.69
C SER A 472 21.92 -1.01 13.15
N THR A 473 23.16 -1.45 13.39
CA THR A 473 23.67 -1.81 14.72
C THR A 473 23.76 -0.64 15.71
N ALA A 474 23.65 0.61 15.23
CA ALA A 474 23.55 1.77 16.12
C ALA A 474 22.38 1.64 17.11
N PHE A 475 21.31 0.92 16.72
CA PHE A 475 20.09 0.74 17.50
C PHE A 475 20.12 -0.46 18.44
N LYS A 476 21.27 -1.15 18.56
CA LYS A 476 21.41 -2.30 19.47
C LYS A 476 21.21 -1.92 20.93
N ASN A 477 21.60 -0.70 21.31
CA ASN A 477 21.69 -0.26 22.71
C ASN A 477 20.66 0.85 23.06
N ILE A 478 19.42 0.74 22.59
CA ILE A 478 18.35 1.65 23.02
C ILE A 478 18.08 1.46 24.53
N PRO A 479 18.17 2.51 25.36
CA PRO A 479 17.91 2.43 26.80
C PRO A 479 16.49 1.92 27.12
N LYS A 480 16.37 0.87 27.94
CA LYS A 480 15.08 0.29 28.37
C LYS A 480 14.52 0.98 29.63
N ILE A 481 14.28 2.29 29.55
CA ILE A 481 13.92 3.11 30.73
C ILE A 481 12.53 2.76 31.29
N PHE A 482 11.55 2.46 30.42
CA PHE A 482 10.14 2.31 30.81
C PHE A 482 9.67 0.87 30.95
N ASN A 483 10.57 -0.11 30.76
CA ASN A 483 10.30 -1.55 30.90
C ASN A 483 9.13 -2.08 30.04
N ALA A 484 8.67 -1.33 29.03
CA ALA A 484 7.73 -1.84 28.04
C ALA A 484 8.47 -2.76 27.05
N PRO A 485 7.76 -3.73 26.42
CA PRO A 485 8.35 -4.59 25.40
C PRO A 485 9.02 -3.79 24.28
N LEU A 486 10.30 -4.08 24.03
CA LEU A 486 11.07 -3.50 22.94
C LEU A 486 11.88 -4.61 22.28
N VAL A 487 11.74 -4.75 20.97
CA VAL A 487 12.58 -5.60 20.13
C VAL A 487 13.10 -4.76 18.97
N SER A 488 14.39 -4.87 18.69
CA SER A 488 15.04 -4.29 17.52
C SER A 488 15.66 -5.40 16.70
N LEU A 489 15.23 -5.55 15.44
CA LEU A 489 15.87 -6.39 14.43
C LEU A 489 16.68 -5.48 13.51
N MET A 490 17.95 -5.80 13.32
CA MET A 490 18.92 -5.01 12.58
C MET A 490 19.48 -5.86 11.45
N SER A 491 19.46 -5.33 10.22
CA SER A 491 20.06 -5.96 9.05
C SER A 491 21.57 -6.17 9.24
N PRO A 492 22.19 -7.02 8.41
CA PRO A 492 23.64 -6.94 8.15
C PRO A 492 24.09 -5.51 7.85
N ILE A 493 25.32 -5.19 8.22
CA ILE A 493 25.94 -3.87 7.95
C ILE A 493 26.48 -3.83 6.52
N GLU A 494 26.96 -4.98 6.05
CA GLU A 494 27.52 -5.18 4.71
C GLU A 494 27.06 -6.55 4.19
N TYR A 495 27.03 -6.69 2.87
CA TYR A 495 26.78 -7.96 2.20
C TYR A 495 28.02 -8.40 1.42
N PRO A 496 28.21 -9.71 1.19
CA PRO A 496 29.26 -10.21 0.31
C PRO A 496 29.26 -9.49 -1.05
N GLY A 497 30.42 -9.07 -1.55
CA GLY A 497 30.51 -8.22 -2.75
C GLY A 497 30.05 -8.87 -4.06
N ASN A 498 29.84 -10.18 -4.09
CA ASN A 498 29.26 -10.92 -5.20
C ASN A 498 27.72 -10.96 -5.17
N ILE A 499 27.11 -10.62 -4.02
CA ILE A 499 25.68 -10.42 -3.92
C ILE A 499 25.40 -9.02 -4.42
N ASN A 500 24.75 -8.93 -5.57
CA ASN A 500 24.27 -7.69 -6.15
C ASN A 500 23.06 -7.15 -5.34
N ASP A 501 23.23 -6.95 -4.03
CA ASP A 501 22.33 -6.12 -3.23
C ASP A 501 22.61 -4.66 -3.58
N SER A 502 22.32 -4.32 -4.84
CA SER A 502 22.23 -2.93 -5.21
C SER A 502 21.05 -2.38 -4.42
N ALA A 503 21.27 -1.39 -3.56
CA ALA A 503 20.21 -0.66 -2.85
C ALA A 503 19.04 -0.24 -3.77
N HIS A 504 19.26 -0.25 -5.08
CA HIS A 504 18.29 -0.16 -6.17
C HIS A 504 17.16 -1.21 -6.14
N SER A 505 17.42 -2.50 -5.91
CA SER A 505 16.46 -3.61 -6.08
C SER A 505 15.79 -4.07 -4.77
N GLY A 506 15.92 -3.28 -3.71
CA GLY A 506 15.41 -3.58 -2.37
C GLY A 506 16.34 -4.51 -1.58
N GLY A 507 16.45 -4.27 -0.26
CA GLY A 507 17.42 -4.95 0.60
C GLY A 507 17.16 -6.45 0.78
N LEU A 508 18.24 -7.24 0.84
CA LEU A 508 18.15 -8.68 1.05
C LEU A 508 17.52 -9.05 2.40
N PHE A 509 17.79 -8.26 3.45
CA PHE A 509 17.19 -8.43 4.77
C PHE A 509 15.66 -8.39 4.69
N THR A 510 15.14 -7.36 4.05
CA THR A 510 13.70 -7.18 3.84
C THR A 510 13.11 -8.25 2.93
N LEU A 511 13.83 -8.67 1.90
CA LEU A 511 13.42 -9.78 1.03
C LEU A 511 13.23 -11.07 1.83
N PHE A 512 14.14 -11.40 2.76
CA PHE A 512 14.00 -12.56 3.64
C PHE A 512 12.80 -12.46 4.58
N LEU A 513 12.57 -11.30 5.21
CA LEU A 513 11.41 -11.09 6.08
C LEU A 513 10.08 -11.18 5.31
N HIS A 514 10.08 -10.73 4.05
CA HIS A 514 8.92 -10.77 3.17
C HIS A 514 8.67 -12.16 2.54
N SER A 515 9.71 -12.83 2.05
CA SER A 515 9.60 -14.11 1.35
C SER A 515 10.94 -14.86 1.39
N PRO A 516 11.13 -15.78 2.36
CA PRO A 516 12.36 -16.56 2.47
C PRO A 516 12.68 -17.37 1.21
N ILE A 517 11.67 -17.87 0.49
CA ILE A 517 11.90 -18.64 -0.74
C ILE A 517 12.52 -17.78 -1.85
N LYS A 518 12.03 -16.54 -2.04
CA LYS A 518 12.61 -15.59 -3.00
C LYS A 518 14.06 -15.29 -2.61
N ALA A 519 14.30 -15.04 -1.33
CA ALA A 519 15.63 -14.67 -0.84
C ALA A 519 16.65 -15.81 -0.98
N ILE A 520 16.27 -17.04 -0.61
CA ILE A 520 17.11 -18.25 -0.76
C ILE A 520 17.40 -18.49 -2.24
N SER A 521 16.40 -18.37 -3.12
CA SER A 521 16.57 -18.52 -4.56
C SER A 521 17.54 -17.48 -5.11
N PHE A 522 17.40 -16.22 -4.67
CA PHE A 522 18.28 -15.12 -5.08
C PHE A 522 19.74 -15.35 -4.67
N ILE A 523 20.03 -15.64 -3.40
CA ILE A 523 21.42 -15.86 -2.94
C ILE A 523 22.03 -17.18 -3.44
N SER A 524 21.19 -18.09 -3.92
CA SER A 524 21.60 -19.37 -4.49
C SER A 524 21.59 -19.35 -6.03
N ASP A 525 21.46 -18.17 -6.66
CA ASP A 525 21.42 -17.96 -8.12
C ASP A 525 20.45 -18.89 -8.88
N ILE A 526 19.30 -19.18 -8.28
CA ILE A 526 18.27 -20.02 -8.92
C ILE A 526 17.43 -19.14 -9.83
N THR A 527 17.59 -19.32 -11.14
CA THR A 527 16.84 -18.58 -12.16
C THR A 527 15.67 -19.38 -12.75
N GLU A 528 15.69 -20.71 -12.63
CA GLU A 528 14.72 -21.61 -13.24
C GLU A 528 14.41 -22.80 -12.31
N MET A 529 13.13 -23.19 -12.20
CA MET A 529 12.70 -24.34 -11.41
C MET A 529 11.33 -24.86 -11.88
N ALA A 530 11.14 -26.18 -11.88
CA ALA A 530 9.83 -26.78 -12.15
C ALA A 530 8.78 -26.35 -11.10
N ASN A 531 7.54 -26.10 -11.54
CA ASN A 531 6.48 -25.59 -10.68
C ASN A 531 6.13 -26.56 -9.53
N GLU A 532 6.13 -27.87 -9.78
CA GLU A 532 5.90 -28.89 -8.74
C GLU A 532 6.96 -28.78 -7.63
N LYS A 533 8.23 -28.71 -8.04
CA LYS A 533 9.38 -28.59 -7.15
C LYS A 533 9.37 -27.27 -6.35
N TRP A 534 8.94 -26.18 -6.98
CA TRP A 534 8.72 -24.89 -6.30
C TRP A 534 7.63 -24.98 -5.23
N ASN A 535 6.53 -25.69 -5.51
CA ASN A 535 5.45 -25.92 -4.54
C ASN A 535 5.90 -26.79 -3.36
N GLU A 536 6.74 -27.79 -3.61
CA GLU A 536 7.40 -28.57 -2.55
C GLU A 536 8.32 -27.69 -1.68
N CYS A 537 9.13 -26.83 -2.30
CA CYS A 537 9.99 -25.88 -1.58
C CYS A 537 9.16 -24.92 -0.70
N LYS A 538 8.05 -24.40 -1.21
CA LYS A 538 7.12 -23.56 -0.42
C LYS A 538 6.57 -24.30 0.79
N THR A 539 6.19 -25.56 0.60
CA THR A 539 5.70 -26.41 1.69
C THR A 539 6.79 -26.63 2.73
N LYS A 540 8.02 -26.92 2.28
CA LYS A 540 9.16 -27.14 3.17
C LYS A 540 9.53 -25.90 3.98
N ILE A 541 9.49 -24.72 3.38
CA ILE A 541 9.69 -23.45 4.09
C ILE A 541 8.60 -23.24 5.14
N LYS A 542 7.33 -23.52 4.83
CA LYS A 542 6.24 -23.43 5.81
C LYS A 542 6.45 -24.40 6.98
N GLU A 543 6.95 -25.61 6.74
CA GLU A 543 7.34 -26.55 7.81
C GLU A 543 8.43 -26.00 8.72
N ILE A 544 9.45 -25.35 8.14
CA ILE A 544 10.54 -24.72 8.90
C ILE A 544 9.99 -23.55 9.73
N GLU A 545 9.17 -22.68 9.12
CA GLU A 545 8.54 -21.55 9.82
C GLU A 545 7.67 -22.01 11.00
N ASN A 546 6.84 -23.05 10.79
CA ASN A 546 6.04 -23.65 11.86
C ASN A 546 6.91 -24.22 12.99
N TYR A 547 7.99 -24.91 12.63
CA TYR A 547 8.91 -25.48 13.61
C TYR A 547 9.58 -24.39 14.46
N ILE A 548 10.07 -23.32 13.84
CA ILE A 548 10.65 -22.18 14.56
C ILE A 548 9.60 -21.50 15.45
N SER A 549 8.36 -21.38 14.98
CA SER A 549 7.24 -20.88 15.80
C SER A 549 7.01 -21.74 17.04
N ASP A 550 7.08 -23.07 16.92
CA ASP A 550 6.95 -24.00 18.04
C ASP A 550 8.14 -23.88 19.02
N LEU A 551 9.36 -23.66 18.52
CA LEU A 551 10.52 -23.36 19.36
C LEU A 551 10.32 -22.07 20.17
N TYR A 552 9.80 -21.00 19.55
CA TYR A 552 9.43 -19.77 20.25
C TYR A 552 8.42 -20.06 21.37
N ASN A 553 7.39 -20.86 21.10
CA ASN A 553 6.37 -21.24 22.09
C ASN A 553 6.97 -22.05 23.25
N ALA A 554 7.86 -23.01 22.96
CA ALA A 554 8.55 -23.79 23.98
C ALA A 554 9.43 -22.91 24.88
N GLN A 555 10.17 -21.97 24.28
CA GLN A 555 11.03 -21.01 25.00
C GLN A 555 10.24 -19.93 25.75
N ALA A 556 8.98 -19.69 25.38
CA ALA A 556 8.11 -18.72 26.05
C ALA A 556 7.55 -19.21 27.40
N THR A 557 7.64 -20.52 27.70
CA THR A 557 7.20 -21.12 28.97
C THR A 557 7.92 -20.54 30.19
N SER A 558 7.47 -20.88 31.40
CA SER A 558 8.09 -20.42 32.66
C SER A 558 9.51 -20.96 32.86
N THR A 559 9.85 -22.08 32.23
CA THR A 559 11.17 -22.72 32.29
C THR A 559 12.09 -22.31 31.14
N GLY A 560 11.58 -21.63 30.11
CA GLY A 560 12.36 -21.16 28.96
C GLY A 560 13.05 -19.81 29.21
N ASN A 561 14.11 -19.54 28.45
CA ASN A 561 14.98 -18.36 28.63
C ASN A 561 14.69 -17.23 27.62
N LEU A 562 13.47 -17.16 27.07
CA LEU A 562 13.10 -16.12 26.12
C LEU A 562 12.81 -14.78 26.84
N ASP A 563 13.35 -13.66 26.33
CA ASP A 563 13.06 -12.34 26.88
C ASP A 563 11.54 -12.04 26.85
N LYS A 564 11.05 -11.34 27.88
CA LYS A 564 9.63 -10.99 28.04
C LYS A 564 9.07 -10.24 26.83
N SER A 565 9.89 -9.45 26.15
CA SER A 565 9.52 -8.70 24.95
C SER A 565 9.15 -9.65 23.82
N TYR A 566 9.98 -10.65 23.53
CA TYR A 566 9.67 -11.68 22.53
C TYR A 566 8.42 -12.48 22.92
N LYS A 567 8.28 -12.90 24.19
CA LYS A 567 7.07 -13.60 24.67
C LYS A 567 5.79 -12.80 24.41
N ARG A 568 5.88 -11.47 24.44
CA ARG A 568 4.75 -10.57 24.18
C ARG A 568 4.49 -10.42 22.67
N PHE A 569 5.52 -10.22 21.85
CA PHE A 569 5.37 -9.99 20.41
C PHE A 569 4.98 -11.24 19.61
N ILE A 570 5.40 -12.44 20.01
CA ILE A 570 4.98 -13.69 19.33
C ILE A 570 3.46 -13.97 19.45
N GLN A 571 2.75 -13.26 20.33
CA GLN A 571 1.30 -13.39 20.46
C GLN A 571 0.55 -12.81 19.27
N ASP A 572 1.14 -11.83 18.59
CA ASP A 572 0.62 -11.25 17.35
C ASP A 572 1.08 -12.07 16.15
N ASP A 573 0.21 -12.26 15.15
CA ASP A 573 0.53 -13.12 14.01
C ASP A 573 1.61 -12.51 13.09
N PHE A 574 1.56 -11.21 12.84
CA PHE A 574 2.48 -10.54 11.93
C PHE A 574 3.87 -10.43 12.56
N LEU A 575 3.93 -10.00 13.82
CA LEU A 575 5.21 -9.89 14.54
C LEU A 575 5.84 -11.27 14.77
N ARG A 576 5.03 -12.31 15.03
CA ARG A 576 5.53 -13.70 15.09
C ARG A 576 6.11 -14.13 13.75
N GLN A 577 5.44 -13.86 12.63
CA GLN A 577 5.94 -14.20 11.30
C GLN A 577 7.29 -13.52 11.02
N ILE A 578 7.43 -12.24 11.35
CA ILE A 578 8.69 -11.49 11.21
C ILE A 578 9.81 -12.14 12.04
N LEU A 579 9.53 -12.48 13.31
CA LEU A 579 10.50 -13.13 14.20
C LEU A 579 10.92 -14.53 13.71
N VAL A 580 9.96 -15.32 13.25
CA VAL A 580 10.21 -16.66 12.67
C VAL A 580 11.12 -16.56 11.45
N ARG A 581 10.82 -15.64 10.52
CA ARG A 581 11.61 -15.43 9.31
C ARG A 581 12.98 -14.83 9.60
N TYR A 582 13.10 -14.02 10.64
CA TYR A 582 14.38 -13.52 11.13
C TYR A 582 15.29 -14.68 11.59
N VAL A 583 14.78 -15.65 12.34
CA VAL A 583 15.57 -16.83 12.76
C VAL A 583 15.94 -17.70 11.56
N LEU A 584 15.02 -17.89 10.62
CA LEU A 584 15.30 -18.60 9.37
C LEU A 584 16.43 -17.93 8.58
N LEU A 585 16.36 -16.59 8.40
CA LEU A 585 17.41 -15.78 7.80
C LEU A 585 18.77 -16.03 8.49
N CYS A 586 18.84 -15.93 9.83
CA CYS A 586 20.09 -16.14 10.56
C CYS A 586 20.74 -17.50 10.24
N ASN A 587 19.94 -18.57 10.21
CA ASN A 587 20.44 -19.92 9.91
C ASN A 587 20.84 -20.08 8.44
N VAL A 588 20.03 -19.57 7.51
CA VAL A 588 20.34 -19.65 6.07
C VAL A 588 21.65 -18.93 5.76
N LEU A 589 21.84 -17.72 6.28
CA LEU A 589 23.09 -16.98 6.07
C LEU A 589 24.27 -17.67 6.74
N GLN A 590 24.11 -18.21 7.95
CA GLN A 590 25.18 -18.94 8.64
C GLN A 590 25.71 -20.12 7.83
N PHE A 591 24.83 -20.88 7.17
CA PHE A 591 25.24 -22.06 6.40
C PHE A 591 25.65 -21.73 4.97
N ASN A 592 25.35 -20.54 4.44
CA ASN A 592 25.71 -20.19 3.07
C ASN A 592 27.20 -19.80 2.97
N GLU A 593 27.93 -20.41 2.02
CA GLU A 593 29.38 -20.26 1.93
C GLU A 593 29.87 -18.85 1.59
N GLN A 594 28.99 -17.98 1.08
CA GLN A 594 29.30 -16.60 0.72
C GLN A 594 29.35 -15.69 1.96
N PHE A 595 28.64 -16.06 3.03
CA PHE A 595 28.48 -15.24 4.23
C PHE A 595 29.42 -15.75 5.32
N LYS A 596 30.60 -15.13 5.45
CA LYS A 596 31.63 -15.53 6.43
C LYS A 596 32.06 -14.43 7.39
N ASP A 597 31.88 -13.16 7.01
CA ASP A 597 32.26 -12.02 7.84
C ASP A 597 31.16 -11.75 8.89
N PRO A 598 31.52 -11.46 10.16
CA PRO A 598 30.57 -10.98 11.16
C PRO A 598 29.65 -9.83 10.70
N SER A 599 30.11 -8.95 9.80
CA SER A 599 29.33 -7.84 9.24
C SER A 599 28.17 -8.29 8.35
N HIS A 600 28.23 -9.52 7.82
CA HIS A 600 27.25 -10.12 6.93
C HIS A 600 26.02 -10.70 7.64
N TYR A 601 26.03 -10.73 8.97
CA TYR A 601 24.94 -11.31 9.75
C TYR A 601 24.03 -10.24 10.36
N PRO A 602 22.71 -10.49 10.39
CA PRO A 602 21.79 -9.63 11.11
C PRO A 602 22.04 -9.73 12.62
N SER A 603 21.56 -8.73 13.35
CA SER A 603 21.61 -8.76 14.81
C SER A 603 20.28 -8.30 15.41
N CYS A 604 20.04 -8.68 16.67
CA CYS A 604 18.83 -8.29 17.39
C CYS A 604 19.12 -7.86 18.82
N ASN A 605 18.21 -7.06 19.38
CA ASN A 605 18.20 -6.72 20.80
C ASN A 605 16.75 -6.80 21.33
N PRO A 606 16.48 -7.52 22.43
CA PRO A 606 17.38 -8.37 23.21
C PRO A 606 18.00 -9.52 22.39
N PRO A 607 19.15 -10.09 22.78
CA PRO A 607 19.69 -11.26 22.10
C PRO A 607 18.72 -12.45 22.22
N LEU A 608 18.59 -13.23 21.14
CA LEU A 608 17.80 -14.47 21.14
C LEU A 608 18.58 -15.61 21.83
N PRO A 609 17.90 -16.57 22.48
CA PRO A 609 18.55 -17.75 23.04
C PRO A 609 19.27 -18.56 21.96
N GLN A 610 20.49 -19.02 22.25
CA GLN A 610 21.29 -19.85 21.35
C GLN A 610 20.57 -21.16 20.99
N THR A 611 19.83 -21.73 21.94
CA THR A 611 18.98 -22.93 21.74
C THR A 611 17.79 -22.71 20.81
N LEU A 612 17.46 -21.46 20.49
CA LEU A 612 16.41 -21.11 19.52
C LEU A 612 17.02 -20.81 18.16
N VAL A 613 18.15 -20.10 18.13
CA VAL A 613 18.80 -19.72 16.87
C VAL A 613 19.51 -20.91 16.23
N TYR A 614 20.23 -21.72 17.00
CA TYR A 614 21.08 -22.81 16.48
C TYR A 614 20.52 -24.19 16.86
N ASP A 615 19.19 -24.35 16.79
CA ASP A 615 18.57 -25.65 17.03
C ASP A 615 18.96 -26.64 15.91
N PRO A 616 19.46 -27.85 16.24
CA PRO A 616 19.90 -28.84 15.25
C PRO A 616 18.84 -29.25 14.24
N GLN A 617 17.55 -29.23 14.59
CA GLN A 617 16.50 -29.60 13.63
C GLN A 617 16.25 -28.50 12.59
N ILE A 618 16.54 -27.23 12.90
CA ILE A 618 16.49 -26.16 11.88
C ILE A 618 17.55 -26.45 10.82
N LYS A 619 18.78 -26.78 11.26
CA LYS A 619 19.90 -27.17 10.38
C LYS A 619 19.51 -28.31 9.43
N GLU A 620 18.97 -29.41 9.97
CA GLU A 620 18.57 -30.56 9.13
C GLU A 620 17.45 -30.19 8.14
N LYS A 621 16.45 -29.42 8.56
CA LYS A 621 15.37 -29.00 7.65
C LYS A 621 15.86 -28.05 6.55
N ILE A 622 16.82 -27.16 6.84
CA ILE A 622 17.47 -26.32 5.83
C ILE A 622 18.29 -27.17 4.88
N LYS A 623 19.02 -28.17 5.38
CA LYS A 623 19.77 -29.13 4.55
C LYS A 623 18.85 -29.89 3.58
N GLU A 624 17.70 -30.35 4.07
CA GLU A 624 16.66 -30.96 3.22
C GLU A 624 16.14 -29.98 2.16
N LEU A 625 15.88 -28.72 2.54
CA LEU A 625 15.43 -27.68 1.61
C LEU A 625 16.46 -27.39 0.51
N VAL A 626 17.73 -27.17 0.85
CA VAL A 626 18.76 -26.85 -0.17
C VAL A 626 19.09 -28.05 -1.05
N THR A 627 18.92 -29.28 -0.54
CA THR A 627 19.00 -30.52 -1.33
C THR A 627 17.84 -30.58 -2.31
N LEU A 628 16.62 -30.29 -1.84
CA LEU A 628 15.45 -30.18 -2.71
C LEU A 628 15.66 -29.10 -3.76
N MET A 629 16.27 -27.97 -3.44
CA MET A 629 16.58 -26.89 -4.40
C MET A 629 17.79 -27.18 -5.31
N GLU A 630 18.50 -28.31 -5.13
CA GLU A 630 19.72 -28.68 -5.87
C GLU A 630 20.87 -27.65 -5.78
N VAL A 631 21.04 -27.04 -4.60
CA VAL A 631 22.09 -26.02 -4.35
C VAL A 631 22.96 -26.35 -3.14
N THR A 632 23.06 -27.62 -2.74
CA THR A 632 23.82 -28.06 -1.56
C THR A 632 25.29 -27.63 -1.61
N ASP A 633 25.88 -27.51 -2.80
CA ASP A 633 27.24 -27.04 -3.03
C ASP A 633 27.49 -25.60 -2.59
N LYS A 634 26.44 -24.78 -2.43
CA LYS A 634 26.52 -23.39 -1.95
C LYS A 634 26.43 -23.27 -0.42
N TYR A 635 26.27 -24.40 0.29
CA TYR A 635 26.04 -24.42 1.74
C TYR A 635 27.02 -25.38 2.43
N ASN A 636 27.52 -24.94 3.58
CA ASN A 636 28.37 -25.72 4.46
C ASN A 636 27.70 -25.94 5.82
N PHE A 637 27.50 -27.21 6.16
CA PHE A 637 26.83 -27.64 7.39
C PHE A 637 27.81 -28.24 8.43
N ASP A 638 29.11 -28.02 8.30
CA ASP A 638 30.09 -28.50 9.28
C ASP A 638 30.04 -27.65 10.57
N ASP A 639 30.13 -28.29 11.73
CA ASP A 639 29.95 -27.65 13.05
C ASP A 639 31.09 -26.66 13.44
N THR A 640 32.05 -26.41 12.56
CA THR A 640 33.23 -25.57 12.82
C THR A 640 32.96 -24.07 12.77
N GLN A 641 31.87 -23.61 12.15
CA GLN A 641 31.54 -22.17 12.11
C GLN A 641 30.73 -21.67 13.32
N ALA A 642 30.09 -22.56 14.09
CA ALA A 642 29.27 -22.18 15.25
C ALA A 642 30.09 -21.57 16.42
N SER A 643 31.38 -21.89 16.51
CA SER A 643 32.25 -21.46 17.61
C SER A 643 32.82 -20.04 17.45
N ALA A 644 32.92 -19.51 16.23
CA ALA A 644 33.45 -18.17 15.98
C ALA A 644 32.42 -17.06 16.30
N ASN A 645 31.13 -17.30 16.02
CA ASN A 645 30.08 -16.29 16.11
C ASN A 645 29.35 -16.24 17.48
N GLY A 646 29.66 -17.18 18.40
CA GLY A 646 29.06 -17.28 19.73
C GLY A 646 29.82 -16.58 20.86
N SER A 647 30.94 -15.90 20.59
CA SER A 647 31.91 -15.48 21.62
C SER A 647 32.15 -13.96 21.73
N THR A 648 31.14 -13.10 21.56
CA THR A 648 31.27 -11.68 21.94
C THR A 648 29.99 -11.11 22.55
N SER A 649 29.62 -11.57 23.75
CA SER A 649 28.75 -10.80 24.65
C SER A 649 28.81 -11.34 26.09
N ALA A 650 29.97 -11.21 26.74
CA ALA A 650 30.00 -11.07 28.19
C ALA A 650 30.15 -9.57 28.49
N PRO A 651 29.24 -8.94 29.26
CA PRO A 651 29.52 -7.63 29.82
C PRO A 651 30.66 -7.80 30.82
N GLN A 652 31.76 -7.07 30.63
CA GLN A 652 32.66 -6.80 31.74
C GLN A 652 31.84 -6.04 32.78
N THR A 653 31.45 -6.72 33.86
CA THR A 653 30.99 -6.09 35.07
C THR A 653 32.16 -5.28 35.63
N ALA A 654 32.15 -3.97 35.39
CA ALA A 654 32.97 -3.06 36.16
C ALA A 654 32.39 -2.99 37.58
N SER A 655 33.27 -3.24 38.55
CA SER A 655 33.04 -3.05 39.98
C SER A 655 32.92 -1.58 40.33
#